data_AF-A0A5D6XSR7-F1
#
_entry.id   AF-A0A5D6XSR7-F1
#
_cell.length_a   1.000
_cell.length_b   1.000
_cell.length_c   1.000
_cell.angle_alpha   90.00
_cell.angle_beta   90.00
_cell.angle_gamma   90.00
#
_symmetry.space_group_name_H-M   'P 1'
#
loop_
_entity.id
_entity.type
_entity.pdbx_description
1 polymer ?
#
loop_
_entity_poly.entity_id
_entity_poly.type
_entity_poly.pdbx_seq_one_letter_code
_entity_poly.pdbx_strand_id
1 'polypeptide(L)'
;TTKDQYAGVDPAERTRLGGEAKERGNAAFAAGDHATAIKEFTAAIAYEPTNVIYYSNRSAAYLSAGQATPAMQDAKSCVEIDPKFVKGYARLGAAHFYIKNYAKAVTAYTQGLALERGNKALQAGLTQAQAAHQVQEEEISGVEMDEATRKMKRMEIEEKINKARKEREERAKRAEKGFSEVIGIDLGTTYSCVGVWKDGQVEIIANSEGNRTTPSWVAFNESERLIGEAAKIQAASNATNTVFDAKRIIGRNFNDDIVKKDIKHFPFKIVEGDSNKVLIEVEFKGESKRFTPEEISSMVLTRMKETAEAYLGQPINQAVVTVPAYFNDQQRQSTKDAGAIAGLDVKRIINEPTAAALAYGLDTNAGQNGEKTNVLIFDLGGGTFDVSILSIENGIFEVKATGGDTHLGGEDFDNNMVEYLLTEFKRKNRNLDPSSSPRAMRRLRTACESAKRMLSTTTSASVEVDSLFEGVDFSATVTRAKFESLGEELFKRCEETVLKVLADAAMKPEDITELVLVGGSTRIPKVQTMLSGLFNGKELSKSINPDEAVAYGAAVQGAILSGIRNDATNSLLLVDVTPLSLGIETVGKVMSVLIKRNTAIPVRKTRVYTTEEDYQTSVDVCIYEGERASTAVNNKLGEFNISGLERAKRGEPQVEVTFEIDANGILNVSARDKKTGARAETTINNNAGRLSQSDIDRMVADAEKFKKDDAELLRRIEARNSLEQYIYRAIEISREKGDANVETAIRDARDWLEDHEEATLRELEDKKRSLERLLRF
;
A
#
# COMPACT_ATOMS: atom_id res chain seq x y z
N THR A 1 -12.36 50.91 31.83
CA THR A 1 -13.59 50.39 32.45
C THR A 1 -14.75 50.54 31.47
N THR A 2 -14.82 49.64 30.49
CA THR A 2 -16.02 49.47 29.67
C THR A 2 -17.07 48.77 30.53
N LYS A 3 -18.24 49.39 30.72
CA LYS A 3 -19.39 48.77 31.40
C LYS A 3 -19.74 47.49 30.62
N ASP A 4 -19.82 46.36 31.32
CA ASP A 4 -20.34 45.12 30.73
C ASP A 4 -21.80 45.33 30.33
N GLN A 5 -22.03 45.50 29.03
CA GLN A 5 -23.34 45.78 28.44
C GLN A 5 -24.33 44.61 28.59
N TYR A 6 -23.86 43.44 29.03
CA TYR A 6 -24.68 42.25 29.27
C TYR A 6 -24.74 41.85 30.75
N ALA A 7 -24.34 42.74 31.67
CA ALA A 7 -24.39 42.48 33.12
C ALA A 7 -25.81 42.16 33.65
N GLY A 8 -26.86 42.53 32.91
CA GLY A 8 -28.26 42.22 33.24
C GLY A 8 -28.84 40.96 32.58
N VAL A 9 -28.05 40.23 31.78
CA VAL A 9 -28.46 38.97 31.15
C VAL A 9 -28.10 37.81 32.06
N ASP A 10 -29.01 36.84 32.20
CA ASP A 10 -28.79 35.63 32.98
C ASP A 10 -27.48 34.91 32.58
N PRO A 11 -26.64 34.46 33.53
CA PRO A 11 -25.37 33.81 33.22
C PRO A 11 -25.48 32.57 32.33
N ALA A 12 -26.51 31.73 32.50
CA ALA A 12 -26.69 30.53 31.68
C ALA A 12 -27.06 30.91 30.24
N GLU A 13 -27.87 31.96 30.08
CA GLU A 13 -28.24 32.48 28.77
C GLU A 13 -27.05 33.15 28.05
N ARG A 14 -26.18 33.86 28.79
CA ARG A 14 -24.91 34.38 28.22
C ARG A 14 -24.03 33.25 27.69
N THR A 15 -23.95 32.13 28.42
CA THR A 15 -23.16 30.98 27.98
C THR A 15 -23.72 30.28 26.77
N ARG A 16 -25.04 30.14 26.70
CA ARG A 16 -25.70 29.62 25.50
C ARG A 16 -25.43 30.50 24.28
N LEU A 17 -25.62 31.81 24.39
CA LEU A 17 -25.42 32.78 23.30
C LEU A 17 -23.94 32.87 22.85
N GLY A 18 -23.00 32.82 23.81
CA GLY A 18 -21.57 32.74 23.54
C GLY A 18 -21.19 31.46 22.79
N GLY A 19 -21.74 30.32 23.21
CA GLY A 19 -21.58 29.03 22.55
C GLY A 19 -22.09 29.02 21.11
N GLU A 20 -23.28 29.57 20.85
CA GLU A 20 -23.86 29.66 19.52
C GLU A 20 -23.05 30.58 18.58
N ALA A 21 -22.58 31.72 19.09
CA ALA A 21 -21.69 32.60 18.34
C ALA A 21 -20.36 31.91 18.02
N LYS A 22 -19.81 31.14 18.96
CA LYS A 22 -18.61 30.32 18.71
C LYS A 22 -18.86 29.29 17.60
N GLU A 23 -19.99 28.59 17.59
CA GLU A 23 -20.29 27.61 16.54
C GLU A 23 -20.45 28.25 15.16
N ARG A 24 -21.16 29.38 15.05
CA ARG A 24 -21.24 30.14 13.80
C ARG A 24 -19.88 30.64 13.34
N GLY A 25 -19.05 31.13 14.28
CA GLY A 25 -17.69 31.54 14.00
C GLY A 25 -16.80 30.40 13.51
N ASN A 26 -16.93 29.20 14.09
CA ASN A 26 -16.22 28.01 13.65
C ASN A 26 -16.64 27.59 12.23
N ALA A 27 -17.94 27.62 11.94
CA ALA A 27 -18.47 27.32 10.61
C ALA A 27 -17.96 28.32 9.56
N ALA A 28 -17.99 29.62 9.86
CA ALA A 28 -17.45 30.66 8.98
C ALA A 28 -15.93 30.51 8.77
N PHE A 29 -15.17 30.20 9.83
CA PHE A 29 -13.74 29.96 9.73
C PHE A 29 -13.41 28.75 8.86
N ALA A 30 -14.18 27.66 8.99
CA ALA A 30 -14.04 26.46 8.16
C ALA A 30 -14.38 26.73 6.68
N ALA A 31 -15.33 27.63 6.42
CA ALA A 31 -15.70 28.06 5.06
C ALA A 31 -14.73 29.10 4.45
N GLY A 32 -13.67 29.50 5.15
CA GLY A 32 -12.72 30.52 4.69
C GLY A 32 -13.23 31.96 4.82
N ASP A 33 -14.43 32.19 5.35
CA ASP A 33 -14.97 33.52 5.64
C ASP A 33 -14.44 34.04 6.98
N HIS A 34 -13.20 34.52 6.95
CA HIS A 34 -12.52 35.01 8.14
C HIS A 34 -13.14 36.29 8.70
N ALA A 35 -13.78 37.13 7.87
CA ALA A 35 -14.43 38.36 8.31
C ALA A 35 -15.66 38.04 9.18
N THR A 36 -16.50 37.11 8.73
CA THR A 36 -17.65 36.63 9.52
C THR A 36 -17.18 35.87 10.76
N ALA A 37 -16.14 35.06 10.67
CA ALA A 37 -15.59 34.36 11.83
C ALA A 37 -15.11 35.32 12.93
N ILE A 38 -14.37 36.38 12.56
CA ILE A 38 -13.92 37.42 13.49
C ILE A 38 -15.11 38.12 14.16
N LYS A 39 -16.16 38.44 13.38
CA LYS A 39 -17.38 39.08 13.88
C LYS A 39 -18.07 38.20 14.92
N GLU A 40 -18.28 36.92 14.62
CA GLU A 40 -18.97 35.99 15.51
C GLU A 40 -18.16 35.69 16.78
N PHE A 41 -16.84 35.51 16.68
CA PHE A 41 -16.01 35.36 17.89
C PHE A 41 -15.93 36.65 18.72
N THR A 42 -16.02 37.82 18.09
CA THR A 42 -16.13 39.09 18.82
C THR A 42 -17.44 39.18 19.59
N ALA A 43 -18.54 38.70 19.02
CA ALA A 43 -19.80 38.57 19.74
C ALA A 43 -19.69 37.57 20.90
N ALA A 44 -19.07 36.41 20.69
CA ALA A 44 -18.85 35.40 21.74
C ALA A 44 -18.04 35.98 22.93
N ILE A 45 -16.97 36.73 22.66
CA ILE A 45 -16.17 37.41 23.68
C ILE A 45 -16.98 38.48 24.42
N ALA A 46 -17.89 39.17 23.74
CA ALA A 46 -18.75 40.15 24.41
C ALA A 46 -19.71 39.47 25.41
N TYR A 47 -20.18 38.25 25.11
CA TYR A 47 -21.00 37.46 26.03
C TYR A 47 -20.19 36.88 27.19
N GLU A 48 -19.01 36.30 26.94
CA GLU A 48 -18.09 35.80 27.97
C GLU A 48 -16.65 36.32 27.79
N PRO A 49 -16.31 37.48 28.39
CA PRO A 49 -15.00 38.10 28.21
C PRO A 49 -13.81 37.34 28.83
N THR A 50 -14.07 36.32 29.65
CA THR A 50 -13.06 35.50 30.33
C THR A 50 -12.86 34.13 29.67
N ASN A 51 -13.56 33.82 28.57
CA ASN A 51 -13.47 32.52 27.91
C ASN A 51 -12.30 32.49 26.90
N VAL A 52 -11.19 31.87 27.28
CA VAL A 52 -9.96 31.83 26.47
C VAL A 52 -10.10 31.14 25.12
N ILE A 53 -11.10 30.27 24.95
CA ILE A 53 -11.36 29.59 23.68
C ILE A 53 -11.77 30.60 22.61
N TYR A 54 -12.57 31.60 22.96
CA TYR A 54 -13.07 32.59 22.00
C TYR A 54 -11.94 33.49 21.50
N TYR A 55 -11.06 33.94 22.39
CA TYR A 55 -9.84 34.67 22.00
C TYR A 55 -8.90 33.79 21.17
N SER A 56 -8.75 32.50 21.49
CA SER A 56 -7.89 31.58 20.73
C SER A 56 -8.39 31.38 19.30
N ASN A 57 -9.71 31.27 19.12
CA ASN A 57 -10.34 31.10 17.82
C ASN A 57 -10.30 32.40 17.02
N ARG A 58 -10.56 33.55 17.65
CA ARG A 58 -10.45 34.85 16.98
C ARG A 58 -9.01 35.20 16.60
N SER A 59 -8.03 34.85 17.43
CA SER A 59 -6.60 34.95 17.10
C SER A 59 -6.25 34.17 15.83
N ALA A 60 -6.80 32.96 15.69
CA ALA A 60 -6.62 32.16 14.48
C ALA A 60 -7.26 32.82 13.25
N ALA A 61 -8.49 33.32 13.40
CA ALA A 61 -9.21 34.03 12.33
C ALA A 61 -8.47 35.28 11.86
N TYR A 62 -7.95 36.09 12.79
CA TYR A 62 -7.13 37.25 12.46
C TYR A 62 -5.84 36.86 11.72
N LEU A 63 -5.15 35.80 12.16
CA LEU A 63 -3.91 35.37 11.51
C LEU A 63 -4.16 34.85 10.09
N SER A 64 -5.25 34.09 9.88
CA SER A 64 -5.68 33.64 8.55
C SER A 64 -6.12 34.79 7.65
N ALA A 65 -6.67 35.87 8.22
CA ALA A 65 -7.00 37.11 7.51
C ALA A 65 -5.79 38.03 7.26
N GLY A 66 -4.57 37.62 7.62
CA GLY A 66 -3.35 38.43 7.50
C GLY A 66 -3.23 39.57 8.52
N GLN A 67 -4.10 39.61 9.53
CA GLN A 67 -4.13 40.62 10.58
C GLN A 67 -3.31 40.18 11.80
N ALA A 68 -1.99 40.27 11.69
CA ALA A 68 -1.09 39.72 12.70
C ALA A 68 -1.10 40.47 14.05
N THR A 69 -1.30 41.79 14.05
CA THR A 69 -1.32 42.59 15.28
C THR A 69 -2.53 42.27 16.17
N PRO A 70 -3.78 42.24 15.65
CA PRO A 70 -4.92 41.76 16.43
C PRO A 70 -4.79 40.29 16.85
N ALA A 71 -4.26 39.42 15.99
CA ALA A 71 -4.03 38.01 16.32
C ALA A 71 -3.10 37.84 17.53
N MET A 72 -2.03 38.64 17.60
CA MET A 72 -1.08 38.67 18.71
C MET A 72 -1.73 39.18 20.00
N GLN A 73 -2.58 40.21 19.92
CA GLN A 73 -3.30 40.75 21.10
C GLN A 73 -4.26 39.72 21.70
N ASP A 74 -5.01 39.01 20.86
CA ASP A 74 -5.91 37.95 21.32
C ASP A 74 -5.14 36.76 21.89
N ALA A 75 -4.03 36.37 21.26
CA ALA A 75 -3.16 35.30 21.78
C ALA A 75 -2.55 35.67 23.14
N LYS A 76 -2.16 36.94 23.32
CA LYS A 76 -1.69 37.46 24.61
C LYS A 76 -2.79 37.43 25.66
N SER A 77 -4.01 37.83 25.27
CA SER A 77 -5.19 37.78 26.14
C SER A 77 -5.50 36.36 26.62
N CYS A 78 -5.35 35.34 25.75
CA CYS A 78 -5.48 33.93 26.16
C CYS A 78 -4.54 33.57 27.32
N VAL A 79 -3.27 33.96 27.20
CA VAL A 79 -2.23 33.64 28.20
C VAL A 79 -2.38 34.49 29.46
N GLU A 80 -2.90 35.71 29.37
CA GLU A 80 -3.19 36.58 30.51
C GLU A 80 -4.42 36.13 31.31
N ILE A 81 -5.46 35.64 30.62
CA ILE A 81 -6.70 35.16 31.25
C ILE A 81 -6.49 33.77 31.86
N ASP A 82 -5.85 32.83 31.14
CA ASP A 82 -5.48 31.52 31.66
C ASP A 82 -4.04 31.16 31.28
N PRO A 83 -3.07 31.40 32.19
CA PRO A 83 -1.67 31.04 31.97
C PRO A 83 -1.40 29.54 31.79
N LYS A 84 -2.35 28.65 32.10
CA LYS A 84 -2.23 27.20 31.88
C LYS A 84 -2.79 26.76 30.53
N PHE A 85 -3.43 27.66 29.78
CA PHE A 85 -4.02 27.33 28.48
C PHE A 85 -2.96 27.22 27.39
N VAL A 86 -2.46 26.00 27.17
CA VAL A 86 -1.35 25.68 26.24
C VAL A 86 -1.57 26.21 24.83
N LYS A 87 -2.81 26.13 24.32
CA LYS A 87 -3.16 26.62 22.97
C LYS A 87 -2.98 28.14 22.83
N GLY A 88 -3.04 28.91 23.93
CA GLY A 88 -2.71 30.33 23.94
C GLY A 88 -1.26 30.58 23.54
N TYR A 89 -0.31 29.81 24.09
CA TYR A 89 1.10 29.89 23.73
C TYR A 89 1.37 29.46 22.29
N ALA A 90 0.64 28.47 21.78
CA ALA A 90 0.73 28.08 20.36
C ALA A 90 0.30 29.22 19.44
N ARG A 91 -0.80 29.91 19.75
CA ARG A 91 -1.28 31.08 18.99
C ARG A 91 -0.29 32.24 19.08
N LEU A 92 0.28 32.49 20.26
CA LEU A 92 1.23 33.58 20.48
C LEU A 92 2.54 33.34 19.72
N GLY A 93 3.04 32.11 19.74
CA GLY A 93 4.21 31.70 18.95
C GLY A 93 3.98 31.86 17.44
N ALA A 94 2.81 31.45 16.95
CA ALA A 94 2.45 31.59 15.54
C ALA A 94 2.33 33.06 15.11
N ALA A 95 1.70 33.91 15.94
CA ALA A 95 1.59 35.34 15.67
C ALA A 95 2.96 36.05 15.66
N HIS A 96 3.84 35.73 16.61
CA HIS A 96 5.21 36.25 16.65
C HIS A 96 6.05 35.78 15.46
N PHE A 97 5.90 34.52 15.05
CA PHE A 97 6.57 33.98 13.87
C PHE A 97 6.13 34.70 12.60
N TYR A 98 4.83 34.96 12.45
CA TYR A 98 4.27 35.65 11.28
C TYR A 98 4.83 37.08 11.10
N ILE A 99 5.01 37.82 12.20
CA ILE A 99 5.63 39.16 12.18
C ILE A 99 7.17 39.14 12.20
N LYS A 100 7.79 37.97 11.96
CA LYS A 100 9.24 37.75 11.93
C LYS A 100 9.96 38.11 13.23
N ASN A 101 9.25 38.04 14.36
CA ASN A 101 9.85 38.18 15.69
C ASN A 101 10.18 36.79 16.24
N TYR A 102 11.17 36.13 15.62
CA TYR A 102 11.45 34.72 15.88
C TYR A 102 11.91 34.46 17.32
N ALA A 103 12.65 35.39 17.93
CA ALA A 103 13.04 35.28 19.34
C ALA A 103 11.84 35.18 20.29
N LYS A 104 10.81 36.01 20.09
CA LYS A 104 9.57 35.94 20.89
C LYS A 104 8.72 34.70 20.52
N ALA A 105 8.78 34.24 19.28
CA ALA A 105 8.12 32.99 18.87
C ALA A 105 8.73 31.78 19.57
N VAL A 106 10.06 31.68 19.61
CA VAL A 106 10.80 30.65 20.37
C VAL A 106 10.37 30.69 21.84
N THR A 107 10.40 31.87 22.46
CA THR A 107 10.00 32.04 23.87
C THR A 107 8.59 31.53 24.15
N ALA A 108 7.61 31.91 23.31
CA ALA A 108 6.22 31.51 23.49
C ALA A 108 6.03 29.99 23.34
N TYR A 109 6.66 29.37 22.35
CA TYR A 109 6.58 27.91 22.16
C TYR A 109 7.28 27.14 23.29
N THR A 110 8.43 27.62 23.77
CA THR A 110 9.13 27.02 24.92
C THR A 110 8.28 27.10 26.19
N GLN A 111 7.61 28.23 26.44
CA GLN A 111 6.70 28.38 27.58
C GLN A 111 5.50 27.42 27.47
N GLY A 112 4.92 27.24 26.28
CA GLY A 112 3.87 26.25 26.06
C GLY A 112 4.33 24.82 26.34
N LEU A 113 5.54 24.44 25.89
CA LEU A 113 6.12 23.11 26.11
C LEU A 113 6.49 22.85 27.58
N ALA A 114 6.72 23.90 28.36
CA ALA A 114 6.92 23.78 29.80
C ALA A 114 5.63 23.35 30.53
N LEU A 115 4.46 23.70 29.99
CA LEU A 115 3.16 23.33 30.52
C LEU A 115 2.70 21.94 30.03
N GLU A 116 2.98 21.59 28.77
CA GLU A 116 2.65 20.30 28.18
C GLU A 116 3.85 19.72 27.43
N ARG A 117 4.67 18.95 28.16
CA ARG A 117 5.83 18.26 27.60
C ARG A 117 5.35 17.19 26.62
N GLY A 118 5.79 17.28 25.35
CA GLY A 118 5.43 16.32 24.30
C GLY A 118 4.37 16.82 23.31
N ASN A 119 3.87 18.06 23.45
CA ASN A 119 2.95 18.64 22.47
C ASN A 119 3.65 18.82 21.10
N LYS A 120 3.32 17.95 20.14
CA LYS A 120 3.95 17.92 18.80
C LYS A 120 3.78 19.22 18.01
N ALA A 121 2.66 19.92 18.18
CA ALA A 121 2.40 21.18 17.46
C ALA A 121 3.31 22.30 17.96
N LEU A 122 3.48 22.41 19.28
CA LEU A 122 4.43 23.35 19.88
C LEU A 122 5.88 22.98 19.56
N GLN A 123 6.23 21.69 19.55
CA GLN A 123 7.56 21.22 19.19
C GLN A 123 7.91 21.57 17.73
N ALA A 124 6.98 21.35 16.80
CA ALA A 124 7.16 21.72 15.40
C ALA A 124 7.29 23.24 15.21
N GLY A 125 6.44 24.02 15.92
CA GLY A 125 6.53 25.49 15.92
C GLY A 125 7.85 26.00 16.49
N LEU A 126 8.33 25.39 17.58
CA LEU A 126 9.62 25.71 18.20
C LEU A 126 10.79 25.44 17.24
N THR A 127 10.84 24.26 16.63
CA THR A 127 11.90 23.91 15.67
C THR A 127 11.94 24.89 14.49
N GLN A 128 10.77 25.27 13.95
CA GLN A 128 10.67 26.25 12.87
C GLN A 128 11.14 27.65 13.32
N ALA A 129 10.73 28.08 14.51
CA ALA A 129 11.12 29.38 15.06
C ALA A 129 12.62 29.43 15.38
N GLN A 130 13.22 28.35 15.88
CA GLN A 130 14.65 28.24 16.17
C GLN A 130 15.48 28.29 14.89
N ALA A 131 15.09 27.52 13.86
CA ALA A 131 15.76 27.56 12.56
C ALA A 131 15.70 28.95 11.93
N ALA A 132 14.52 29.60 11.95
CA ALA A 132 14.36 30.95 11.41
C ALA A 132 15.12 32.00 12.23
N HIS A 133 15.18 31.85 13.55
CA HIS A 133 15.94 32.73 14.43
C HIS A 133 17.45 32.61 14.21
N GLN A 134 17.97 31.38 14.09
CA GLN A 134 19.37 31.11 13.80
C GLN A 134 19.79 31.72 12.46
N VAL A 135 18.98 31.56 11.42
CA VAL A 135 19.23 32.21 10.11
C VAL A 135 19.25 33.73 10.25
N GLN A 136 18.34 34.31 11.04
CA GLN A 136 18.31 35.76 11.29
C GLN A 136 19.54 36.25 12.07
N GLU A 137 20.07 35.47 13.01
CA GLU A 137 21.31 35.79 13.74
C GLU A 137 22.56 35.65 12.86
N GLU A 138 22.58 34.66 11.96
CA GLU A 138 23.63 34.48 10.96
C GLU A 138 23.64 35.62 9.92
N GLU A 139 22.49 36.21 9.58
CA GLU A 139 22.40 37.42 8.76
C GLU A 139 22.93 38.68 9.46
N ILE A 140 22.83 38.76 10.80
CA ILE A 140 23.24 39.91 11.61
C ILE A 140 24.73 39.85 12.00
N SER A 141 25.31 38.65 12.11
CA SER A 141 26.68 38.43 12.63
C SER A 141 27.84 38.69 11.64
N GLY A 142 27.54 39.08 10.39
CA GLY A 142 28.48 39.89 9.59
C GLY A 142 29.85 39.28 9.29
N VAL A 143 29.94 38.04 8.81
CA VAL A 143 31.14 37.58 8.08
C VAL A 143 30.99 37.96 6.60
N GLU A 144 31.95 38.69 6.05
CA GLU A 144 31.96 39.15 4.65
C GLU A 144 31.81 37.96 3.68
N MET A 145 30.65 37.90 3.03
CA MET A 145 30.36 37.00 1.91
C MET A 145 30.14 37.87 0.67
N ASP A 146 30.72 37.50 -0.46
CA ASP A 146 30.54 38.21 -1.73
C ASP A 146 29.06 38.25 -2.17
N GLU A 147 28.74 39.27 -2.97
CA GLU A 147 27.36 39.59 -3.37
C GLU A 147 26.73 38.49 -4.25
N ALA A 148 27.53 37.72 -5.00
CA ALA A 148 27.05 36.65 -5.85
C ALA A 148 26.63 35.42 -5.02
N THR A 149 27.41 35.07 -4.00
CA THR A 149 27.11 33.99 -3.05
C THR A 149 25.88 34.33 -2.20
N ARG A 150 25.71 35.60 -1.82
CA ARG A 150 24.47 36.09 -1.16
C ARG A 150 23.25 35.96 -2.05
N LYS A 151 23.36 36.32 -3.34
CA LYS A 151 22.26 36.22 -4.30
C LYS A 151 21.86 34.78 -4.58
N MET A 152 22.83 33.88 -4.69
CA MET A 152 22.60 32.45 -4.94
C MET A 152 21.90 31.77 -3.76
N LYS A 153 22.36 32.01 -2.52
CA LYS A 153 21.70 31.48 -1.31
C LYS A 153 20.29 32.05 -1.12
N ARG A 154 20.07 33.33 -1.46
CA ARG A 154 18.72 33.92 -1.46
C ARG A 154 17.80 33.23 -2.45
N MET A 155 18.26 32.98 -3.67
CA MET A 155 17.48 32.25 -4.68
C MET A 155 17.18 30.81 -4.24
N GLU A 156 18.14 30.07 -3.68
CA GLU A 156 17.90 28.71 -3.17
C GLU A 156 16.89 28.68 -2.00
N ILE A 157 16.97 29.65 -1.08
CA ILE A 157 16.04 29.77 0.04
C ILE A 157 14.65 30.16 -0.48
N GLU A 158 14.58 31.10 -1.41
CA GLU A 158 13.33 31.55 -2.03
C GLU A 158 12.69 30.46 -2.88
N GLU A 159 13.48 29.62 -3.55
CA GLU A 159 13.03 28.43 -4.26
C GLU A 159 12.52 27.35 -3.30
N LYS A 160 13.22 27.10 -2.18
CA LYS A 160 12.74 26.19 -1.13
C LYS A 160 11.47 26.68 -0.45
N ILE A 161 11.36 27.99 -0.19
CA ILE A 161 10.17 28.61 0.40
C ILE A 161 9.02 28.58 -0.61
N ASN A 162 9.26 28.88 -1.89
CA ASN A 162 8.25 28.83 -2.94
C ASN A 162 7.81 27.39 -3.21
N LYS A 163 8.72 26.41 -3.15
CA LYS A 163 8.39 24.99 -3.23
C LYS A 163 7.53 24.57 -2.04
N ALA A 164 7.94 24.88 -0.81
CA ALA A 164 7.16 24.58 0.40
C ALA A 164 5.80 25.31 0.43
N ARG A 165 5.72 26.53 -0.12
CA ARG A 165 4.50 27.31 -0.26
C ARG A 165 3.59 26.71 -1.33
N LYS A 166 4.13 26.32 -2.48
CA LYS A 166 3.39 25.66 -3.56
C LYS A 166 2.89 24.29 -3.12
N GLU A 167 3.69 23.53 -2.38
CA GLU A 167 3.27 22.28 -1.74
C GLU A 167 2.19 22.51 -0.67
N ARG A 168 2.26 23.61 0.10
CA ARG A 168 1.19 24.00 1.05
C ARG A 168 -0.07 24.45 0.33
N GLU A 169 0.04 25.24 -0.73
CA GLU A 169 -1.08 25.69 -1.55
C GLU A 169 -1.72 24.52 -2.30
N GLU A 170 -0.94 23.55 -2.78
CA GLU A 170 -1.44 22.30 -3.34
C GLU A 170 -2.09 21.42 -2.27
N ARG A 171 -1.52 21.31 -1.07
CA ARG A 171 -2.17 20.64 0.07
C ARG A 171 -3.47 21.32 0.50
N ALA A 172 -3.52 22.66 0.46
CA ALA A 172 -4.73 23.43 0.76
C ALA A 172 -5.79 23.27 -0.33
N LYS A 173 -5.40 23.30 -1.62
CA LYS A 173 -6.28 22.99 -2.76
C LYS A 173 -6.77 21.53 -2.75
N ARG A 174 -5.96 20.61 -2.25
CA ARG A 174 -6.33 19.20 -2.01
C ARG A 174 -7.25 19.02 -0.80
N ALA A 175 -7.29 19.98 0.13
CA ALA A 175 -8.21 19.98 1.27
C ALA A 175 -9.56 20.66 0.95
N GLU A 176 -9.61 21.54 -0.07
CA GLU A 176 -10.85 22.11 -0.62
C GLU A 176 -11.65 21.11 -1.46
N LYS A 177 -11.00 20.10 -2.05
CA LYS A 177 -11.67 18.88 -2.53
C LYS A 177 -11.81 17.97 -1.31
N GLY A 178 -13.00 17.50 -0.98
CA GLY A 178 -13.22 16.58 0.16
C GLY A 178 -12.16 15.47 0.19
N PHE A 179 -11.76 15.06 1.41
CA PHE A 179 -10.76 14.01 1.59
C PHE A 179 -11.11 12.81 0.71
N SER A 180 -10.27 12.49 -0.29
CA SER A 180 -10.38 11.23 -1.00
C SER A 180 -10.14 10.12 0.02
N GLU A 181 -11.10 9.22 0.17
CA GLU A 181 -10.95 8.06 1.05
C GLU A 181 -9.66 7.29 0.72
N VAL A 182 -8.95 6.86 1.77
CA VAL A 182 -7.74 6.04 1.62
C VAL A 182 -8.17 4.59 1.79
N ILE A 183 -8.20 3.84 0.68
CA ILE A 183 -8.56 2.43 0.70
C ILE A 183 -7.37 1.56 1.13
N GLY A 184 -7.65 0.43 1.77
CA GLY A 184 -6.66 -0.62 2.05
C GLY A 184 -6.77 -1.73 1.03
N ILE A 185 -5.70 -2.04 0.31
CA ILE A 185 -5.67 -3.12 -0.68
C ILE A 185 -4.69 -4.19 -0.21
N ASP A 186 -5.22 -5.39 -0.01
CA ASP A 186 -4.40 -6.59 0.01
C ASP A 186 -4.15 -7.08 -1.42
N LEU A 187 -2.91 -6.90 -1.91
CA LEU A 187 -2.51 -7.38 -3.22
C LEU A 187 -1.88 -8.77 -3.06
N GLY A 188 -2.67 -9.84 -2.94
CA GLY A 188 -2.15 -11.19 -2.73
C GLY A 188 -1.70 -11.90 -4.02
N THR A 189 -0.93 -12.98 -3.88
CA THR A 189 -0.43 -13.77 -5.02
C THR A 189 -1.55 -14.39 -5.83
N THR A 190 -2.56 -14.98 -5.15
CA THR A 190 -3.66 -15.71 -5.80
C THR A 190 -4.95 -14.90 -5.81
N TYR A 191 -5.24 -14.18 -4.73
CA TYR A 191 -6.41 -13.32 -4.58
C TYR A 191 -5.99 -11.98 -4.00
N SER A 192 -6.69 -10.93 -4.40
CA SER A 192 -6.61 -9.59 -3.85
C SER A 192 -7.92 -9.21 -3.17
N CYS A 193 -7.86 -8.33 -2.18
CA CYS A 193 -8.99 -7.89 -1.38
C CYS A 193 -8.89 -6.39 -1.12
N VAL A 194 -10.02 -5.69 -1.05
CA VAL A 194 -10.05 -4.24 -0.82
C VAL A 194 -11.02 -3.90 0.30
N GLY A 195 -10.56 -3.07 1.23
CA GLY A 195 -11.34 -2.56 2.36
C GLY A 195 -11.29 -1.04 2.45
N VAL A 196 -12.28 -0.46 3.10
CA VAL A 196 -12.35 0.97 3.40
C VAL A 196 -12.81 1.19 4.82
N TRP A 197 -12.36 2.27 5.43
CA TRP A 197 -12.91 2.72 6.71
C TRP A 197 -14.14 3.58 6.46
N LYS A 198 -15.30 3.15 6.94
CA LYS A 198 -16.56 3.87 6.75
C LYS A 198 -17.43 3.73 8.00
N ASP A 199 -18.09 4.81 8.39
CA ASP A 199 -19.03 4.84 9.51
C ASP A 199 -18.46 4.30 10.85
N GLY A 200 -17.16 4.51 11.07
CA GLY A 200 -16.48 4.11 12.31
C GLY A 200 -16.03 2.67 12.38
N GLN A 201 -16.13 1.92 11.29
CA GLN A 201 -15.66 0.53 11.17
C GLN A 201 -14.98 0.29 9.82
N VAL A 202 -14.36 -0.87 9.67
CA VAL A 202 -13.84 -1.32 8.36
C VAL A 202 -14.92 -2.10 7.63
N GLU A 203 -15.08 -1.81 6.35
CA GLU A 203 -15.93 -2.57 5.43
C GLU A 203 -15.07 -3.18 4.33
N ILE A 204 -15.16 -4.51 4.19
CA ILE A 204 -14.57 -5.24 3.06
C ILE A 204 -15.55 -5.20 1.90
N ILE A 205 -15.07 -4.73 0.75
CA ILE A 205 -15.91 -4.40 -0.40
C ILE A 205 -16.00 -5.63 -1.31
N ALA A 206 -17.24 -6.02 -1.65
CA ALA A 206 -17.48 -7.05 -2.65
C ALA A 206 -17.31 -6.48 -4.07
N ASN A 207 -16.74 -7.29 -4.97
CA ASN A 207 -16.59 -6.96 -6.38
C ASN A 207 -17.93 -7.06 -7.15
N SER A 208 -17.91 -6.80 -8.46
CA SER A 208 -19.09 -6.86 -9.34
C SER A 208 -19.78 -8.23 -9.37
N GLU A 209 -19.05 -9.31 -9.05
CA GLU A 209 -19.59 -10.68 -8.98
C GLU A 209 -20.12 -11.03 -7.58
N GLY A 210 -20.05 -10.11 -6.61
CA GLY A 210 -20.48 -10.32 -5.23
C GLY A 210 -19.45 -11.02 -4.33
N ASN A 211 -18.22 -11.21 -4.81
CA ASN A 211 -17.13 -11.83 -4.05
C ASN A 211 -16.29 -10.77 -3.32
N ARG A 212 -15.93 -11.02 -2.07
CA ARG A 212 -15.07 -10.12 -1.27
C ARG A 212 -13.58 -10.19 -1.63
N THR A 213 -13.20 -11.22 -2.37
CA THR A 213 -11.84 -11.41 -2.88
C THR A 213 -11.91 -11.58 -4.38
N THR A 214 -10.95 -11.02 -5.10
CA THR A 214 -10.85 -11.12 -6.57
C THR A 214 -9.56 -11.86 -6.94
N PRO A 215 -9.58 -12.86 -7.84
CA PRO A 215 -8.37 -13.52 -8.28
C PRO A 215 -7.34 -12.53 -8.85
N SER A 216 -6.07 -12.67 -8.48
CA SER A 216 -4.95 -11.89 -9.02
C SER A 216 -4.53 -12.41 -10.41
N TRP A 217 -5.49 -12.42 -11.33
CA TRP A 217 -5.39 -13.01 -12.67
C TRP A 217 -5.71 -11.96 -13.73
N VAL A 218 -4.91 -11.94 -14.80
CA VAL A 218 -5.10 -11.05 -15.95
C VAL A 218 -5.00 -11.87 -17.23
N ALA A 219 -5.99 -11.80 -18.10
CA ALA A 219 -5.96 -12.46 -19.39
C ALA A 219 -6.09 -11.46 -20.53
N PHE A 220 -5.41 -11.76 -21.63
CA PHE A 220 -5.42 -10.99 -22.86
C PHE A 220 -6.04 -11.85 -23.95
N ASN A 221 -6.99 -11.29 -24.68
CA ASN A 221 -7.59 -11.93 -25.85
C ASN A 221 -7.50 -10.99 -27.08
N GLU A 222 -8.20 -11.33 -28.15
CA GLU A 222 -8.16 -10.55 -29.40
C GLU A 222 -8.83 -9.17 -29.30
N SER A 223 -9.71 -8.96 -28.31
CA SER A 223 -10.56 -7.76 -28.22
C SER A 223 -10.39 -6.96 -26.93
N GLU A 224 -10.18 -7.62 -25.79
CA GLU A 224 -10.28 -7.10 -24.44
C GLU A 224 -9.26 -7.71 -23.46
N ARG A 225 -9.16 -7.06 -22.30
CA ARG A 225 -8.40 -7.58 -21.16
C ARG A 225 -9.39 -7.99 -20.08
N LEU A 226 -9.23 -9.21 -19.60
CA LEU A 226 -10.03 -9.75 -18.50
C LEU A 226 -9.20 -9.72 -17.23
N ILE A 227 -9.80 -9.33 -16.11
CA ILE A 227 -9.16 -9.27 -14.80
C ILE A 227 -10.06 -9.96 -13.79
N GLY A 228 -9.50 -10.74 -12.87
CA GLY A 228 -10.25 -11.42 -11.82
C GLY A 228 -10.87 -12.74 -12.26
N GLU A 229 -12.13 -12.97 -11.87
CA GLU A 229 -12.84 -14.22 -12.14
C GLU A 229 -12.97 -14.52 -13.64
N ALA A 230 -13.26 -13.49 -14.44
CA ALA A 230 -13.36 -13.64 -15.90
C ALA A 230 -12.06 -14.19 -16.51
N ALA A 231 -10.89 -13.70 -16.05
CA ALA A 231 -9.60 -14.21 -16.48
C ALA A 231 -9.36 -15.66 -16.02
N LYS A 232 -9.72 -15.97 -14.76
CA LYS A 232 -9.54 -17.29 -14.15
C LYS A 232 -10.40 -18.37 -14.85
N ILE A 233 -11.65 -18.06 -15.21
CA ILE A 233 -12.58 -19.00 -15.84
C ILE A 233 -12.07 -19.47 -17.21
N GLN A 234 -11.57 -18.55 -18.05
CA GLN A 234 -11.11 -18.86 -19.40
C GLN A 234 -9.64 -19.35 -19.48
N ALA A 235 -8.95 -19.46 -18.34
CA ALA A 235 -7.53 -19.79 -18.28
C ALA A 235 -7.16 -21.11 -18.96
N ALA A 236 -8.04 -22.11 -18.95
CA ALA A 236 -7.76 -23.40 -19.58
C ALA A 236 -7.75 -23.33 -21.12
N SER A 237 -8.63 -22.52 -21.71
CA SER A 237 -8.70 -22.31 -23.17
C SER A 237 -7.63 -21.35 -23.68
N ASN A 238 -7.17 -20.42 -22.85
CA ASN A 238 -6.23 -19.36 -23.22
C ASN A 238 -5.00 -19.33 -22.27
N ALA A 239 -4.39 -20.49 -22.04
CA ALA A 239 -3.40 -20.64 -20.99
C ALA A 239 -2.14 -19.77 -21.18
N THR A 240 -1.72 -19.55 -22.43
CA THR A 240 -0.49 -18.81 -22.76
C THR A 240 -0.64 -17.29 -22.63
N ASN A 241 -1.86 -16.76 -22.68
CA ASN A 241 -2.14 -15.33 -22.53
C ASN A 241 -2.90 -15.00 -21.24
N THR A 242 -2.93 -15.95 -20.30
CA THR A 242 -3.53 -15.75 -18.97
C THR A 242 -2.44 -15.75 -17.92
N VAL A 243 -2.16 -14.58 -17.38
CA VAL A 243 -1.10 -14.31 -16.41
C VAL A 243 -1.66 -14.38 -14.99
N PHE A 244 -0.95 -15.08 -14.12
CA PHE A 244 -1.22 -15.23 -12.69
C PHE A 244 0.11 -15.36 -11.94
N ASP A 245 0.09 -15.32 -10.61
CA ASP A 245 1.30 -15.40 -9.75
C ASP A 245 2.37 -14.34 -10.06
N ALA A 246 1.99 -13.21 -10.67
CA ALA A 246 2.91 -12.12 -11.00
C ALA A 246 3.66 -11.61 -9.74
N LYS A 247 3.04 -11.71 -8.56
CA LYS A 247 3.65 -11.37 -7.27
C LYS A 247 4.86 -12.24 -6.90
N ARG A 248 5.00 -13.45 -7.44
CA ARG A 248 6.21 -14.28 -7.22
C ARG A 248 7.43 -13.72 -7.96
N ILE A 249 7.21 -13.05 -9.09
CA ILE A 249 8.28 -12.54 -9.98
C ILE A 249 8.46 -11.03 -9.95
N ILE A 250 7.56 -10.28 -9.29
CA ILE A 250 7.67 -8.83 -9.14
C ILE A 250 8.96 -8.45 -8.40
N GLY A 251 9.67 -7.43 -8.90
CA GLY A 251 10.92 -6.94 -8.32
C GLY A 251 12.09 -7.93 -8.33
N ARG A 252 12.04 -8.96 -9.19
CA ARG A 252 13.12 -9.94 -9.39
C ARG A 252 13.81 -9.77 -10.73
N ASN A 253 14.98 -10.37 -10.86
CA ASN A 253 15.70 -10.41 -12.12
C ASN A 253 15.43 -11.73 -12.86
N PHE A 254 15.46 -11.68 -14.19
CA PHE A 254 15.21 -12.84 -15.04
C PHE A 254 16.19 -13.99 -14.80
N ASN A 255 17.42 -13.69 -14.40
CA ASN A 255 18.45 -14.68 -14.09
C ASN A 255 18.46 -15.17 -12.64
N ASP A 256 17.55 -14.71 -11.79
CA ASP A 256 17.42 -15.27 -10.44
C ASP A 256 16.99 -16.74 -10.53
N ASP A 257 17.66 -17.63 -9.79
CA ASP A 257 17.40 -19.08 -9.81
C ASP A 257 15.93 -19.41 -9.56
N ILE A 258 15.28 -18.60 -8.72
CA ILE A 258 13.89 -18.79 -8.34
C ILE A 258 12.92 -18.44 -9.47
N VAL A 259 13.22 -17.37 -10.23
CA VAL A 259 12.49 -17.03 -11.46
C VAL A 259 12.69 -18.11 -12.50
N LYS A 260 13.93 -18.62 -12.68
CA LYS A 260 14.20 -19.76 -13.58
C LYS A 260 13.43 -21.02 -13.22
N LYS A 261 13.19 -21.26 -11.92
CA LYS A 261 12.37 -22.37 -11.45
C LYS A 261 10.89 -22.14 -11.79
N ASP A 262 10.36 -20.97 -11.47
CA ASP A 262 8.94 -20.62 -11.71
C ASP A 262 8.58 -20.61 -13.20
N ILE A 263 9.49 -20.15 -14.08
CA ILE A 263 9.30 -20.17 -15.55
C ILE A 263 8.92 -21.57 -16.07
N LYS A 264 9.39 -22.65 -15.45
CA LYS A 264 9.06 -24.03 -15.85
C LYS A 264 7.62 -24.42 -15.55
N HIS A 265 6.96 -23.68 -14.66
CA HIS A 265 5.60 -23.96 -14.21
C HIS A 265 4.57 -23.00 -14.81
N PHE A 266 5.01 -21.87 -15.39
CA PHE A 266 4.13 -20.92 -16.05
C PHE A 266 3.75 -21.35 -17.47
N PRO A 267 2.46 -21.28 -17.85
CA PRO A 267 2.03 -21.54 -19.22
C PRO A 267 2.27 -20.34 -20.16
N PHE A 268 2.39 -19.13 -19.60
CA PHE A 268 2.71 -17.91 -20.32
C PHE A 268 4.23 -17.72 -20.46
N LYS A 269 4.64 -16.99 -21.49
CA LYS A 269 6.04 -16.84 -21.84
C LYS A 269 6.69 -15.74 -21.00
N ILE A 270 7.79 -16.06 -20.33
CA ILE A 270 8.67 -15.09 -19.70
C ILE A 270 9.92 -14.89 -20.56
N VAL A 271 10.28 -13.64 -20.82
CA VAL A 271 11.47 -13.26 -21.60
C VAL A 271 12.35 -12.30 -20.82
N GLU A 272 13.64 -12.31 -21.16
CA GLU A 272 14.61 -11.35 -20.63
C GLU A 272 14.38 -9.99 -21.30
N GLY A 273 14.18 -8.96 -20.48
CA GLY A 273 14.19 -7.56 -20.89
C GLY A 273 15.55 -6.91 -20.68
N ASP A 274 15.62 -5.62 -20.98
CA ASP A 274 16.83 -4.83 -20.77
C ASP A 274 17.27 -4.88 -19.30
N SER A 275 18.59 -4.95 -19.07
CA SER A 275 19.18 -5.01 -17.73
C SER A 275 18.61 -6.14 -16.85
N ASN A 276 18.39 -7.33 -17.43
CA ASN A 276 17.96 -8.54 -16.73
C ASN A 276 16.53 -8.43 -16.12
N LYS A 277 15.69 -7.53 -16.66
CA LYS A 277 14.28 -7.39 -16.27
C LYS A 277 13.47 -8.63 -16.65
N VAL A 278 12.51 -9.00 -15.80
CA VAL A 278 11.50 -10.00 -16.14
C VAL A 278 10.42 -9.34 -16.99
N LEU A 279 10.17 -9.88 -18.20
CA LEU A 279 9.06 -9.46 -19.04
C LEU A 279 8.14 -10.66 -19.32
N ILE A 280 6.84 -10.39 -19.33
CA ILE A 280 5.77 -11.35 -19.60
C ILE A 280 5.28 -11.06 -21.02
N GLU A 281 5.50 -12.00 -21.94
CA GLU A 281 5.10 -11.87 -23.35
C GLU A 281 3.76 -12.58 -23.58
N VAL A 282 2.78 -11.83 -24.07
CA VAL A 282 1.41 -12.28 -24.38
C VAL A 282 0.99 -11.79 -25.75
N GLU A 283 0.02 -12.45 -26.37
CA GLU A 283 -0.66 -11.97 -27.56
C GLU A 283 -1.91 -11.16 -27.16
N PHE A 284 -2.00 -9.92 -27.62
CA PHE A 284 -3.13 -9.04 -27.34
C PHE A 284 -3.48 -8.22 -28.58
N LYS A 285 -4.74 -8.33 -29.04
CA LYS A 285 -5.22 -7.70 -30.29
C LYS A 285 -4.37 -8.04 -31.53
N GLY A 286 -3.96 -9.31 -31.65
CA GLY A 286 -3.13 -9.82 -32.76
C GLY A 286 -1.67 -9.35 -32.76
N GLU A 287 -1.24 -8.66 -31.70
CA GLU A 287 0.14 -8.20 -31.53
C GLU A 287 0.80 -8.88 -30.32
N SER A 288 2.08 -9.23 -30.46
CA SER A 288 2.90 -9.65 -29.32
C SER A 288 3.22 -8.43 -28.44
N LYS A 289 2.77 -8.45 -27.19
CA LYS A 289 3.03 -7.41 -26.20
C LYS A 289 3.83 -7.96 -25.03
N ARG A 290 4.66 -7.09 -24.45
CA ARG A 290 5.50 -7.40 -23.30
C ARG A 290 5.12 -6.50 -22.15
N PHE A 291 4.83 -7.10 -21.01
CA PHE A 291 4.49 -6.41 -19.78
C PHE A 291 5.48 -6.76 -18.69
N THR A 292 5.78 -5.79 -17.85
CA THR A 292 6.47 -6.00 -16.58
C THR A 292 5.50 -6.60 -15.54
N PRO A 293 6.01 -7.33 -14.52
CA PRO A 293 5.17 -7.77 -13.39
C PRO A 293 4.44 -6.62 -12.69
N GLU A 294 5.04 -5.42 -12.66
CA GLU A 294 4.45 -4.19 -12.15
C GLU A 294 3.22 -3.77 -12.96
N GLU A 295 3.29 -3.80 -14.30
CA GLU A 295 2.14 -3.52 -15.16
C GLU A 295 1.01 -4.54 -14.94
N ILE A 296 1.32 -5.83 -14.85
CA ILE A 296 0.29 -6.86 -14.58
C ILE A 296 -0.35 -6.63 -13.20
N SER A 297 0.46 -6.36 -12.17
CA SER A 297 -0.03 -6.09 -10.82
C SER A 297 -0.85 -4.79 -10.77
N SER A 298 -0.49 -3.79 -11.56
CA SER A 298 -1.25 -2.53 -11.68
C SER A 298 -2.65 -2.74 -12.25
N MET A 299 -2.84 -3.73 -13.14
CA MET A 299 -4.15 -4.08 -13.67
C MET A 299 -5.05 -4.66 -12.57
N VAL A 300 -4.50 -5.52 -11.71
CA VAL A 300 -5.21 -6.05 -10.52
C VAL A 300 -5.55 -4.92 -9.54
N LEU A 301 -4.59 -4.03 -9.24
CA LEU A 301 -4.82 -2.85 -8.39
C LEU A 301 -5.87 -1.91 -8.97
N THR A 302 -5.90 -1.76 -10.30
CA THR A 302 -6.93 -0.97 -11.01
C THR A 302 -8.31 -1.57 -10.77
N ARG A 303 -8.46 -2.91 -10.86
CA ARG A 303 -9.74 -3.57 -10.55
C ARG A 303 -10.16 -3.39 -9.09
N MET A 304 -9.21 -3.38 -8.15
CA MET A 304 -9.50 -3.12 -6.72
C MET A 304 -9.96 -1.69 -6.50
N LYS A 305 -9.32 -0.73 -7.17
CA LYS A 305 -9.72 0.67 -7.19
C LYS A 305 -11.13 0.84 -7.79
N GLU A 306 -11.41 0.27 -8.96
CA GLU A 306 -12.72 0.32 -9.61
C GLU A 306 -13.83 -0.26 -8.71
N THR A 307 -13.53 -1.36 -8.02
CA THR A 307 -14.44 -1.97 -7.04
C THR A 307 -14.78 -1.00 -5.91
N ALA A 308 -13.78 -0.32 -5.36
CA ALA A 308 -13.99 0.68 -4.32
C ALA A 308 -14.71 1.94 -4.84
N GLU A 309 -14.37 2.40 -6.05
CA GLU A 309 -15.01 3.56 -6.70
C GLU A 309 -16.51 3.29 -6.94
N ALA A 310 -16.86 2.09 -7.42
CA ALA A 310 -18.25 1.68 -7.61
C ALA A 310 -19.02 1.63 -6.28
N TYR A 311 -18.39 1.13 -5.21
CA TYR A 311 -19.00 1.05 -3.88
C TYR A 311 -19.22 2.43 -3.23
N LEU A 312 -18.22 3.32 -3.34
CA LEU A 312 -18.23 4.63 -2.68
C LEU A 312 -18.92 5.71 -3.53
N GLY A 313 -19.12 5.47 -4.83
CA GLY A 313 -19.73 6.44 -5.75
C GLY A 313 -18.84 7.67 -6.04
N GLN A 314 -17.53 7.56 -5.82
CA GLN A 314 -16.57 8.65 -6.01
C GLN A 314 -15.21 8.12 -6.48
N PRO A 315 -14.39 8.93 -7.18
CA PRO A 315 -13.06 8.52 -7.62
C PRO A 315 -12.10 8.33 -6.44
N ILE A 316 -11.25 7.30 -6.51
CA ILE A 316 -10.28 6.96 -5.48
C ILE A 316 -8.86 7.06 -6.05
N ASN A 317 -7.99 7.76 -5.35
CA ASN A 317 -6.62 7.99 -5.78
C ASN A 317 -5.58 7.80 -4.67
N GLN A 318 -5.97 7.30 -3.50
CA GLN A 318 -5.07 7.06 -2.38
C GLN A 318 -5.29 5.66 -1.84
N ALA A 319 -4.20 4.94 -1.58
CA ALA A 319 -4.28 3.60 -1.04
C ALA A 319 -3.15 3.31 -0.04
N VAL A 320 -3.41 2.36 0.86
CA VAL A 320 -2.41 1.56 1.55
C VAL A 320 -2.36 0.21 0.85
N VAL A 321 -1.18 -0.26 0.46
CA VAL A 321 -1.01 -1.53 -0.26
C VAL A 321 -0.14 -2.47 0.56
N THR A 322 -0.53 -3.74 0.61
CA THR A 322 0.16 -4.76 1.41
C THR A 322 1.33 -5.40 0.65
N VAL A 323 2.32 -5.87 1.41
CA VAL A 323 3.41 -6.72 0.91
C VAL A 323 3.78 -7.77 1.95
N PRO A 324 4.35 -8.91 1.55
CA PRO A 324 4.93 -9.88 2.49
C PRO A 324 5.96 -9.22 3.39
N ALA A 325 6.01 -9.60 4.66
CA ALA A 325 6.96 -8.99 5.60
C ALA A 325 8.42 -9.21 5.15
N TYR A 326 8.68 -10.36 4.53
CA TYR A 326 10.01 -10.72 4.02
C TYR A 326 10.33 -10.21 2.60
N PHE A 327 9.50 -9.33 2.02
CA PHE A 327 9.86 -8.63 0.77
C PHE A 327 11.08 -7.74 0.97
N ASN A 328 12.00 -7.80 0.01
CA ASN A 328 13.15 -6.90 -0.04
C ASN A 328 12.79 -5.51 -0.58
N ASP A 329 13.77 -4.61 -0.57
CA ASP A 329 13.61 -3.23 -1.01
C ASP A 329 13.08 -3.13 -2.46
N GLN A 330 13.66 -3.90 -3.40
CA GLN A 330 13.25 -3.89 -4.80
C GLN A 330 11.80 -4.33 -4.98
N GLN A 331 11.35 -5.38 -4.29
CA GLN A 331 9.98 -5.88 -4.38
C GLN A 331 8.96 -4.92 -3.78
N ARG A 332 9.27 -4.31 -2.62
CA ARG A 332 8.44 -3.27 -2.00
C ARG A 332 8.22 -2.10 -2.94
N GLN A 333 9.30 -1.68 -3.58
CA GLN A 333 9.28 -0.55 -4.47
C GLN A 333 8.59 -0.85 -5.80
N SER A 334 8.78 -2.05 -6.36
CA SER A 334 8.07 -2.51 -7.56
C SER A 334 6.56 -2.59 -7.31
N THR A 335 6.15 -2.99 -6.10
CA THR A 335 4.73 -2.97 -5.68
C THR A 335 4.19 -1.54 -5.56
N LYS A 336 4.99 -0.61 -5.03
CA LYS A 336 4.64 0.82 -4.99
C LYS A 336 4.51 1.42 -6.40
N ASP A 337 5.41 1.05 -7.32
CA ASP A 337 5.40 1.47 -8.72
C ASP A 337 4.16 0.92 -9.43
N ALA A 338 3.76 -0.34 -9.18
CA ALA A 338 2.49 -0.90 -9.67
C ALA A 338 1.27 -0.08 -9.20
N GLY A 339 1.27 0.40 -7.95
CA GLY A 339 0.25 1.32 -7.45
C GLY A 339 0.23 2.66 -8.18
N ALA A 340 1.41 3.23 -8.46
CA ALA A 340 1.51 4.45 -9.25
C ALA A 340 0.96 4.27 -10.68
N ILE A 341 1.28 3.15 -11.34
CA ILE A 341 0.75 2.79 -12.67
C ILE A 341 -0.79 2.66 -12.66
N ALA A 342 -1.37 2.13 -11.57
CA ALA A 342 -2.81 2.05 -11.37
C ALA A 342 -3.49 3.41 -11.06
N GLY A 343 -2.72 4.51 -11.02
CA GLY A 343 -3.20 5.84 -10.65
C GLY A 343 -3.59 5.94 -9.18
N LEU A 344 -2.86 5.25 -8.29
CA LEU A 344 -2.98 5.32 -6.84
C LEU A 344 -1.73 5.99 -6.24
N ASP A 345 -1.94 7.01 -5.42
CA ASP A 345 -0.93 7.54 -4.50
C ASP A 345 -0.83 6.60 -3.28
N VAL A 346 0.14 5.69 -3.34
CA VAL A 346 0.41 4.71 -2.29
C VAL A 346 0.98 5.42 -1.06
N LYS A 347 0.10 5.72 -0.10
CA LYS A 347 0.44 6.44 1.15
C LYS A 347 1.34 5.64 2.07
N ARG A 348 1.20 4.32 2.05
CA ARG A 348 1.96 3.39 2.86
C ARG A 348 2.01 2.03 2.19
N ILE A 349 3.20 1.44 2.20
CA ILE A 349 3.37 -0.01 2.08
C ILE A 349 3.32 -0.58 3.49
N ILE A 350 2.43 -1.54 3.73
CA ILE A 350 2.29 -2.21 5.04
C ILE A 350 2.61 -3.70 4.90
N ASN A 351 3.29 -4.27 5.88
CA ASN A 351 3.55 -5.70 5.92
C ASN A 351 2.24 -6.47 6.18
N GLU A 352 2.01 -7.55 5.46
CA GLU A 352 0.83 -8.42 5.57
C GLU A 352 0.55 -8.87 7.01
N PRO A 353 1.50 -9.47 7.75
CA PRO A 353 1.25 -9.88 9.12
C PRO A 353 1.06 -8.69 10.07
N THR A 354 1.66 -7.53 9.79
CA THR A 354 1.41 -6.30 10.54
C THR A 354 -0.02 -5.81 10.35
N ALA A 355 -0.54 -5.84 9.12
CA ALA A 355 -1.92 -5.49 8.83
C ALA A 355 -2.89 -6.47 9.52
N ALA A 356 -2.64 -7.77 9.42
CA ALA A 356 -3.46 -8.76 10.12
C ALA A 356 -3.46 -8.59 11.65
N ALA A 357 -2.32 -8.20 12.23
CA ALA A 357 -2.25 -7.87 13.66
C ALA A 357 -3.09 -6.64 14.03
N LEU A 358 -3.12 -5.60 13.19
CA LEU A 358 -4.01 -4.46 13.38
C LEU A 358 -5.49 -4.87 13.34
N ALA A 359 -5.86 -5.74 12.40
CA ALA A 359 -7.22 -6.28 12.33
C ALA A 359 -7.58 -7.06 13.60
N TYR A 360 -6.69 -7.95 14.05
CA TYR A 360 -6.87 -8.72 15.28
C TYR A 360 -6.99 -7.82 16.52
N GLY A 361 -6.06 -6.88 16.70
CA GLY A 361 -6.01 -6.06 17.92
C GLY A 361 -7.17 -5.09 18.06
N LEU A 362 -7.72 -4.60 16.95
CA LEU A 362 -8.93 -3.77 16.95
C LEU A 362 -10.19 -4.58 17.25
N ASP A 363 -10.35 -5.74 16.61
CA ASP A 363 -11.57 -6.55 16.76
C ASP A 363 -11.68 -7.18 18.17
N THR A 364 -10.54 -7.54 18.76
CA THR A 364 -10.48 -8.21 20.07
C THR A 364 -10.18 -7.29 21.25
N ASN A 365 -9.92 -5.99 21.01
CA ASN A 365 -9.44 -5.05 22.02
C ASN A 365 -8.17 -5.53 22.76
N ALA A 366 -7.30 -6.29 22.07
CA ALA A 366 -6.10 -6.86 22.66
C ALA A 366 -5.18 -5.78 23.26
N GLY A 367 -4.72 -6.00 24.49
CA GLY A 367 -3.82 -5.10 25.20
C GLY A 367 -4.42 -3.77 25.66
N GLN A 368 -5.73 -3.55 25.53
CA GLN A 368 -6.39 -2.32 26.03
C GLN A 368 -6.55 -2.26 27.55
N ASN A 369 -6.49 -3.40 28.23
CA ASN A 369 -6.49 -3.51 29.69
C ASN A 369 -5.12 -3.23 30.33
N GLY A 370 -4.11 -2.87 29.53
CA GLY A 370 -2.73 -2.67 29.96
C GLY A 370 -1.92 -3.96 30.11
N GLU A 371 -2.49 -5.13 29.81
CA GLU A 371 -1.75 -6.38 29.80
C GLU A 371 -1.05 -6.58 28.45
N LYS A 372 0.25 -6.83 28.51
CA LYS A 372 1.05 -7.12 27.34
C LYS A 372 0.59 -8.43 26.69
N THR A 373 0.12 -8.34 25.45
CA THR A 373 -0.32 -9.49 24.66
C THR A 373 0.70 -9.78 23.57
N ASN A 374 1.38 -10.92 23.63
CA ASN A 374 2.29 -11.34 22.55
C ASN A 374 1.51 -12.20 21.56
N VAL A 375 1.42 -11.76 20.31
CA VAL A 375 0.69 -12.46 19.26
C VAL A 375 1.68 -12.96 18.21
N LEU A 376 1.55 -14.23 17.84
CA LEU A 376 2.22 -14.75 16.65
C LEU A 376 1.21 -14.78 15.51
N ILE A 377 1.54 -14.04 14.44
CA ILE A 377 0.82 -14.09 13.17
C ILE A 377 1.51 -15.12 12.29
N PHE A 378 0.78 -16.15 11.89
CA PHE A 378 1.21 -17.17 10.94
C PHE A 378 0.43 -16.96 9.64
N ASP A 379 1.08 -16.36 8.65
CA ASP A 379 0.49 -16.03 7.36
C ASP A 379 0.99 -16.98 6.27
N LEU A 380 0.14 -17.91 5.83
CA LEU A 380 0.45 -18.84 4.75
C LEU A 380 -0.56 -18.65 3.61
N GLY A 381 -0.16 -17.85 2.63
CA GLY A 381 -0.97 -17.50 1.47
C GLY A 381 -0.85 -18.49 0.32
N GLY A 382 -1.09 -17.99 -0.90
CA GLY A 382 -0.97 -18.75 -2.13
C GLY A 382 0.46 -18.90 -2.66
N GLY A 383 1.35 -17.96 -2.35
CA GLY A 383 2.75 -18.05 -2.77
C GLY A 383 3.80 -17.53 -1.81
N THR A 384 3.38 -16.96 -0.68
CA THR A 384 4.27 -16.40 0.33
C THR A 384 3.89 -16.94 1.69
N PHE A 385 4.90 -17.06 2.54
CA PHE A 385 4.76 -17.48 3.92
C PHE A 385 5.50 -16.49 4.81
N ASP A 386 4.80 -15.89 5.77
CA ASP A 386 5.40 -14.98 6.75
C ASP A 386 4.99 -15.40 8.17
N VAL A 387 5.92 -15.20 9.11
CA VAL A 387 5.70 -15.34 10.54
C VAL A 387 6.19 -14.06 11.21
N SER A 388 5.32 -13.44 12.00
CA SER A 388 5.71 -12.26 12.80
C SER A 388 5.21 -12.41 14.22
N ILE A 389 6.08 -12.06 15.18
CA ILE A 389 5.70 -11.95 16.58
C ILE A 389 5.56 -10.46 16.90
N LEU A 390 4.38 -10.08 17.38
CA LEU A 390 4.08 -8.72 17.80
C LEU A 390 3.76 -8.68 19.29
N SER A 391 4.15 -7.59 19.94
CA SER A 391 3.70 -7.24 21.28
C SER A 391 2.67 -6.13 21.17
N ILE A 392 1.49 -6.35 21.76
CA ILE A 392 0.39 -5.40 21.78
C ILE A 392 0.17 -4.95 23.23
N GLU A 393 0.30 -3.66 23.50
CA GLU A 393 0.11 -3.07 24.82
C GLU A 393 -0.34 -1.61 24.69
N ASN A 394 -1.48 -1.24 25.30
CA ASN A 394 -2.02 0.13 25.31
C ASN A 394 -2.13 0.77 23.91
N GLY A 395 -2.53 -0.02 22.90
CA GLY A 395 -2.65 0.43 21.51
C GLY A 395 -1.31 0.53 20.75
N ILE A 396 -0.18 0.17 21.38
CA ILE A 396 1.12 0.08 20.72
C ILE A 396 1.29 -1.33 20.17
N PHE A 397 1.49 -1.44 18.86
CA PHE A 397 1.77 -2.66 18.12
C PHE A 397 3.25 -2.64 17.74
N GLU A 398 4.05 -3.44 18.43
CA GLU A 398 5.49 -3.51 18.19
C GLU A 398 5.88 -4.87 17.63
N VAL A 399 6.39 -4.90 16.40
CA VAL A 399 6.94 -6.11 15.80
C VAL A 399 8.27 -6.44 16.50
N LYS A 400 8.34 -7.62 17.11
CA LYS A 400 9.53 -8.10 17.83
C LYS A 400 10.49 -8.84 16.91
N ALA A 401 9.94 -9.69 16.05
CA ALA A 401 10.71 -10.35 15.01
C ALA A 401 9.78 -10.74 13.86
N THR A 402 10.36 -10.77 12.67
CA THR A 402 9.70 -11.27 11.47
C THR A 402 10.65 -12.17 10.68
N GLY A 403 10.08 -13.15 10.00
CA GLY A 403 10.77 -14.07 9.10
C GLY A 403 9.77 -14.68 8.14
N GLY A 404 10.25 -15.24 7.04
CA GLY A 404 9.36 -15.78 6.03
C GLY A 404 10.10 -16.44 4.87
N ASP A 405 9.30 -16.86 3.91
CA ASP A 405 9.72 -17.44 2.65
C ASP A 405 8.82 -16.90 1.53
N THR A 406 9.41 -16.13 0.63
CA THR A 406 8.67 -15.44 -0.45
C THR A 406 8.26 -16.38 -1.59
N HIS A 407 8.59 -17.67 -1.51
CA HIS A 407 8.15 -18.72 -2.46
C HIS A 407 7.81 -20.02 -1.73
N LEU A 408 6.87 -19.88 -0.80
CA LEU A 408 6.25 -20.97 -0.09
C LEU A 408 4.78 -20.64 0.11
N GLY A 409 3.88 -21.40 -0.49
CA GLY A 409 2.45 -21.21 -0.32
C GLY A 409 1.60 -22.27 -0.99
N GLY A 410 0.30 -21.98 -1.10
CA GLY A 410 -0.72 -22.85 -1.68
C GLY A 410 -0.36 -23.47 -3.03
N GLU A 411 0.29 -22.71 -3.93
CA GLU A 411 0.68 -23.17 -5.27
C GLU A 411 1.78 -24.25 -5.23
N ASP A 412 2.65 -24.24 -4.21
CA ASP A 412 3.69 -25.27 -4.07
C ASP A 412 3.09 -26.61 -3.64
N PHE A 413 2.06 -26.57 -2.78
CA PHE A 413 1.26 -27.75 -2.46
C PHE A 413 0.52 -28.29 -3.68
N ASP A 414 -0.03 -27.40 -4.52
CA ASP A 414 -0.69 -27.78 -5.77
C ASP A 414 0.30 -28.40 -6.75
N ASN A 415 1.50 -27.82 -6.89
CA ASN A 415 2.59 -28.35 -7.72
C ASN A 415 2.95 -29.79 -7.35
N ASN A 416 3.21 -30.07 -6.06
CA ASN A 416 3.57 -31.42 -5.60
C ASN A 416 2.46 -32.44 -5.91
N MET A 417 1.20 -32.04 -5.80
CA MET A 417 0.06 -32.89 -6.16
C MET A 417 -0.10 -33.08 -7.67
N VAL A 418 0.13 -32.02 -8.47
CA VAL A 418 0.17 -32.11 -9.94
C VAL A 418 1.25 -33.09 -10.39
N GLU A 419 2.47 -32.99 -9.85
CA GLU A 419 3.59 -33.89 -10.20
C GLU A 419 3.29 -35.36 -9.86
N TYR A 420 2.70 -35.59 -8.68
CA TYR A 420 2.23 -36.92 -8.28
C TYR A 420 1.16 -37.46 -9.26
N LEU A 421 0.15 -36.66 -9.58
CA LEU A 421 -0.96 -37.09 -10.43
C LEU A 421 -0.57 -37.22 -11.91
N LEU A 422 0.39 -36.42 -12.40
CA LEU A 422 1.00 -36.63 -13.70
C LEU A 422 1.72 -37.97 -13.79
N THR A 423 2.46 -38.34 -12.74
CA THR A 423 3.12 -39.66 -12.65
C THR A 423 2.09 -40.78 -12.67
N GLU A 424 0.99 -40.63 -11.93
CA GLU A 424 -0.12 -41.59 -11.94
C GLU A 424 -0.83 -41.68 -13.30
N PHE A 425 -1.03 -40.55 -14.00
CA PHE A 425 -1.58 -40.53 -15.35
C PHE A 425 -0.68 -41.33 -16.31
N LYS A 426 0.62 -41.01 -16.34
CA LYS A 426 1.62 -41.70 -17.19
C LYS A 426 1.60 -43.21 -16.93
N ARG A 427 1.60 -43.60 -15.66
CA ARG A 427 1.56 -44.99 -15.22
C ARG A 427 0.31 -45.73 -15.68
N LYS A 428 -0.86 -45.09 -15.65
CA LYS A 428 -2.14 -45.68 -16.07
C LYS A 428 -2.32 -45.72 -17.59
N ASN A 429 -1.71 -44.78 -18.32
CA ASN A 429 -2.03 -44.49 -19.72
C ASN A 429 -0.84 -44.68 -20.66
N ARG A 430 -0.10 -45.79 -20.54
CA ARG A 430 0.98 -46.19 -21.47
C ARG A 430 2.06 -45.09 -21.66
N ASN A 431 2.38 -44.34 -20.60
CA ASN A 431 3.33 -43.22 -20.60
C ASN A 431 2.93 -42.01 -21.47
N LEU A 432 1.65 -41.84 -21.79
CA LEU A 432 1.15 -40.57 -22.34
C LEU A 432 1.43 -39.42 -21.35
N ASP A 433 1.87 -38.28 -21.88
CA ASP A 433 2.40 -37.17 -21.09
C ASP A 433 1.64 -35.84 -21.31
N PRO A 434 0.72 -35.48 -20.39
CA PRO A 434 -0.03 -34.23 -20.46
C PRO A 434 0.83 -32.97 -20.34
N SER A 435 2.08 -33.07 -19.88
CA SER A 435 2.94 -31.89 -19.63
C SER A 435 3.26 -31.08 -20.89
N SER A 436 3.10 -31.68 -22.06
CA SER A 436 3.25 -31.00 -23.36
C SER A 436 2.08 -30.07 -23.71
N SER A 437 0.93 -30.19 -23.02
CA SER A 437 -0.28 -29.41 -23.30
C SER A 437 -0.55 -28.41 -22.17
N PRO A 438 -0.37 -27.09 -22.40
CA PRO A 438 -0.70 -26.06 -21.42
C PRO A 438 -2.15 -26.14 -20.94
N ARG A 439 -3.07 -26.47 -21.84
CA ARG A 439 -4.49 -26.67 -21.52
C ARG A 439 -4.70 -27.85 -20.58
N ALA A 440 -4.09 -29.01 -20.86
CA ALA A 440 -4.20 -30.18 -19.99
C ALA A 440 -3.63 -29.89 -18.60
N MET A 441 -2.45 -29.27 -18.55
CA MET A 441 -1.79 -28.87 -17.31
C MET A 441 -2.63 -27.90 -16.48
N ARG A 442 -3.26 -26.90 -17.11
CA ARG A 442 -4.12 -25.95 -16.40
C ARG A 442 -5.36 -26.62 -15.83
N ARG A 443 -6.01 -27.52 -16.59
CA ARG A 443 -7.17 -28.28 -16.12
C ARG A 443 -6.82 -29.19 -14.94
N LEU A 444 -5.70 -29.92 -15.03
CA LEU A 444 -5.21 -30.77 -13.95
C LEU A 444 -4.91 -29.94 -12.69
N ARG A 445 -4.22 -28.81 -12.83
CA ARG A 445 -3.90 -27.92 -11.70
C ARG A 445 -5.15 -27.36 -11.02
N THR A 446 -6.17 -26.96 -11.78
CA THR A 446 -7.45 -26.51 -11.21
C THR A 446 -8.15 -27.64 -10.44
N ALA A 447 -8.09 -28.88 -10.95
CA ALA A 447 -8.62 -30.03 -10.24
C ALA A 447 -7.82 -30.37 -8.96
N CYS A 448 -6.49 -30.20 -8.99
CA CYS A 448 -5.61 -30.33 -7.82
C CYS A 448 -5.93 -29.28 -6.75
N GLU A 449 -6.04 -27.99 -7.11
CA GLU A 449 -6.39 -26.91 -6.17
C GLU A 449 -7.75 -27.20 -5.51
N SER A 450 -8.74 -27.63 -6.30
CA SER A 450 -10.06 -28.04 -5.78
C SER A 450 -9.95 -29.21 -4.80
N ALA A 451 -9.19 -30.26 -5.15
CA ALA A 451 -8.96 -31.40 -4.27
C ALA A 451 -8.23 -31.01 -2.98
N LYS A 452 -7.21 -30.14 -3.04
CA LYS A 452 -6.53 -29.59 -1.85
C LYS A 452 -7.53 -28.93 -0.90
N ARG A 453 -8.41 -28.08 -1.44
CA ARG A 453 -9.45 -27.39 -0.65
C ARG A 453 -10.43 -28.39 -0.04
N MET A 454 -10.88 -29.40 -0.79
CA MET A 454 -11.74 -30.47 -0.26
C MET A 454 -11.06 -31.25 0.87
N LEU A 455 -9.80 -31.64 0.71
CA LEU A 455 -9.01 -32.38 1.70
C LEU A 455 -8.79 -31.63 3.02
N SER A 456 -9.01 -30.32 3.04
CA SER A 456 -9.01 -29.53 4.26
C SER A 456 -10.21 -29.83 5.18
N THR A 457 -11.27 -30.45 4.63
CA THR A 457 -12.48 -30.86 5.37
C THR A 457 -12.71 -32.37 5.31
N THR A 458 -12.41 -33.02 4.18
CA THR A 458 -12.60 -34.47 3.97
C THR A 458 -11.30 -35.26 4.09
N THR A 459 -11.38 -36.56 4.35
CA THR A 459 -10.21 -37.46 4.44
C THR A 459 -9.72 -37.97 3.08
N SER A 460 -10.54 -37.83 2.04
CA SER A 460 -10.21 -38.12 0.65
C SER A 460 -10.97 -37.18 -0.30
N ALA A 461 -10.43 -37.01 -1.51
CA ALA A 461 -11.02 -36.24 -2.58
C ALA A 461 -10.81 -36.95 -3.93
N SER A 462 -11.79 -36.88 -4.82
CA SER A 462 -11.65 -37.35 -6.20
C SER A 462 -11.11 -36.22 -7.07
N VAL A 463 -10.14 -36.55 -7.92
CA VAL A 463 -9.62 -35.68 -8.98
C VAL A 463 -10.07 -36.28 -10.29
N GLU A 464 -11.02 -35.62 -10.94
CA GLU A 464 -11.64 -36.06 -12.19
C GLU A 464 -11.50 -34.98 -13.25
N VAL A 465 -10.94 -35.35 -14.40
CA VAL A 465 -10.79 -34.47 -15.55
C VAL A 465 -11.10 -35.25 -16.83
N ASP A 466 -12.26 -34.96 -17.42
CA ASP A 466 -12.69 -35.57 -18.68
C ASP A 466 -11.75 -35.17 -19.82
N SER A 467 -11.36 -36.10 -20.68
CA SER A 467 -10.49 -35.86 -21.83
C SER A 467 -9.28 -35.00 -21.45
N LEU A 468 -8.55 -35.39 -20.40
CA LEU A 468 -7.42 -34.61 -19.89
C LEU A 468 -6.35 -34.44 -20.97
N PHE A 469 -6.01 -35.53 -21.67
CA PHE A 469 -5.00 -35.52 -22.72
C PHE A 469 -5.29 -36.61 -23.77
N GLU A 470 -5.21 -36.26 -25.06
CA GLU A 470 -5.45 -37.17 -26.20
C GLU A 470 -6.73 -38.02 -26.10
N GLY A 471 -7.83 -37.42 -25.61
CA GLY A 471 -9.12 -38.12 -25.47
C GLY A 471 -9.21 -39.03 -24.25
N VAL A 472 -8.17 -39.15 -23.44
CA VAL A 472 -8.13 -40.00 -22.25
C VAL A 472 -8.64 -39.23 -21.03
N ASP A 473 -9.68 -39.76 -20.40
CA ASP A 473 -10.17 -39.28 -19.11
C ASP A 473 -9.18 -39.59 -17.99
N PHE A 474 -9.10 -38.71 -17.00
CA PHE A 474 -8.31 -38.96 -15.81
C PHE A 474 -9.20 -38.97 -14.57
N SER A 475 -9.09 -40.04 -13.78
CA SER A 475 -9.69 -40.15 -12.46
C SER A 475 -8.69 -40.75 -11.46
N ALA A 476 -8.56 -40.09 -10.32
CA ALA A 476 -7.75 -40.55 -9.21
C ALA A 476 -8.33 -40.08 -7.87
N THR A 477 -8.28 -40.93 -6.85
CA THR A 477 -8.60 -40.53 -5.48
C THR A 477 -7.31 -40.20 -4.73
N VAL A 478 -7.26 -39.02 -4.13
CA VAL A 478 -6.17 -38.58 -3.25
C VAL A 478 -6.67 -38.58 -1.81
N THR A 479 -5.92 -39.20 -0.89
CA THR A 479 -6.23 -39.16 0.54
C THR A 479 -5.52 -37.99 1.20
N ARG A 480 -6.05 -37.48 2.32
CA ARG A 480 -5.40 -36.43 3.11
C ARG A 480 -3.99 -36.85 3.54
N ALA A 481 -3.83 -38.09 4.01
CA ALA A 481 -2.52 -38.63 4.37
C ALA A 481 -1.53 -38.60 3.19
N LYS A 482 -1.99 -38.91 1.97
CA LYS A 482 -1.15 -38.80 0.78
C LYS A 482 -0.77 -37.35 0.48
N PHE A 483 -1.74 -36.44 0.49
CA PHE A 483 -1.48 -35.00 0.33
C PHE A 483 -0.47 -34.48 1.37
N GLU A 484 -0.65 -34.84 2.64
CA GLU A 484 0.26 -34.45 3.72
C GLU A 484 1.68 -34.99 3.49
N SER A 485 1.82 -36.24 3.02
CA SER A 485 3.14 -36.80 2.67
C SER A 485 3.81 -36.07 1.50
N LEU A 486 3.03 -35.55 0.55
CA LEU A 486 3.57 -34.76 -0.57
C LEU A 486 4.01 -33.36 -0.13
N GLY A 487 3.50 -32.85 0.99
CA GLY A 487 3.80 -31.52 1.52
C GLY A 487 4.80 -31.52 2.69
N GLU A 488 5.38 -32.66 3.07
CA GLU A 488 6.19 -32.80 4.29
C GLU A 488 7.35 -31.79 4.38
N GLU A 489 8.08 -31.60 3.28
CA GLU A 489 9.17 -30.61 3.22
C GLU A 489 8.67 -29.17 3.40
N LEU A 490 7.50 -28.85 2.83
CA LEU A 490 6.88 -27.52 2.92
C LEU A 490 6.42 -27.22 4.36
N PHE A 491 5.82 -28.20 5.04
CA PHE A 491 5.45 -28.06 6.45
C PHE A 491 6.68 -27.88 7.33
N LYS A 492 7.74 -28.65 7.10
CA LYS A 492 8.99 -28.52 7.85
C LYS A 492 9.61 -27.13 7.70
N ARG A 493 9.63 -26.57 6.49
CA ARG A 493 10.08 -25.18 6.24
C ARG A 493 9.25 -24.17 7.03
N CYS A 494 7.94 -24.41 7.18
CA CYS A 494 7.07 -23.58 8.03
C CYS A 494 7.50 -23.65 9.50
N GLU A 495 7.68 -24.85 10.05
CA GLU A 495 8.12 -25.06 11.44
C GLU A 495 9.48 -24.38 11.72
N GLU A 496 10.46 -24.62 10.85
CA GLU A 496 11.80 -24.05 10.99
C GLU A 496 11.78 -22.51 11.02
N THR A 497 10.88 -21.89 10.27
CA THR A 497 10.73 -20.43 10.25
C THR A 497 10.10 -19.92 11.54
N VAL A 498 9.05 -20.57 12.06
CA VAL A 498 8.44 -20.23 13.35
C VAL A 498 9.48 -20.28 14.47
N LEU A 499 10.30 -21.35 14.51
CA LEU A 499 11.36 -21.51 15.49
C LEU A 499 12.45 -20.42 15.38
N LYS A 500 12.82 -20.03 14.16
CA LYS A 500 13.76 -18.92 13.93
C LYS A 500 13.20 -17.60 14.45
N VAL A 501 11.93 -17.30 14.16
CA VAL A 501 11.28 -16.05 14.59
C VAL A 501 11.14 -15.98 16.12
N LEU A 502 10.83 -17.10 16.79
CA LEU A 502 10.86 -17.18 18.26
C LEU A 502 12.25 -16.87 18.82
N ALA A 503 13.30 -17.48 18.24
CA ALA A 503 14.67 -17.24 18.65
C ALA A 503 15.09 -15.78 18.44
N ASP A 504 14.72 -15.19 17.30
CA ASP A 504 15.00 -13.78 16.99
C ASP A 504 14.28 -12.81 17.93
N ALA A 505 13.05 -13.14 18.34
CA ALA A 505 12.29 -12.38 19.34
C ALA A 505 12.79 -12.60 20.78
N ALA A 506 13.73 -13.54 20.98
CA ALA A 506 14.15 -14.03 22.29
C ALA A 506 12.97 -14.47 23.17
N MET A 507 11.99 -15.14 22.56
CA MET A 507 10.77 -15.63 23.20
C MET A 507 10.68 -17.15 23.12
N LYS A 508 10.07 -17.75 24.14
CA LYS A 508 9.72 -19.17 24.18
C LYS A 508 8.26 -19.36 23.72
N PRO A 509 7.86 -20.59 23.35
CA PRO A 509 6.48 -20.87 22.99
C PRO A 509 5.47 -20.46 24.07
N GLU A 510 5.84 -20.55 25.35
CA GLU A 510 4.97 -20.19 26.47
C GLU A 510 4.76 -18.67 26.61
N ASP A 511 5.65 -17.85 26.05
CA ASP A 511 5.56 -16.39 26.09
C ASP A 511 4.54 -15.85 25.08
N ILE A 512 4.15 -16.65 24.09
CA ILE A 512 3.14 -16.27 23.09
C ILE A 512 1.77 -16.43 23.71
N THR A 513 0.99 -15.36 23.74
CA THR A 513 -0.38 -15.35 24.25
C THR A 513 -1.32 -16.02 23.23
N GLU A 514 -1.25 -15.57 21.97
CA GLU A 514 -2.23 -15.92 20.93
C GLU A 514 -1.56 -16.33 19.62
N LEU A 515 -2.17 -17.30 18.94
CA LEU A 515 -1.74 -17.81 17.64
C LEU A 515 -2.79 -17.44 16.60
N VAL A 516 -2.48 -16.51 15.71
CA VAL A 516 -3.41 -15.97 14.71
C VAL A 516 -3.02 -16.50 13.33
N LEU A 517 -3.99 -17.12 12.65
CA LEU A 517 -3.81 -17.67 11.30
C LEU A 517 -4.31 -16.69 10.25
N VAL A 518 -3.51 -16.48 9.20
CA VAL A 518 -3.81 -15.61 8.06
C VAL A 518 -3.46 -16.35 6.77
N GLY A 519 -4.21 -16.08 5.69
CA GLY A 519 -3.99 -16.72 4.40
C GLY A 519 -4.69 -18.08 4.26
N GLY A 520 -5.25 -18.33 3.08
CA GLY A 520 -6.13 -19.47 2.84
C GLY A 520 -5.49 -20.85 3.03
N SER A 521 -4.16 -20.98 2.90
CA SER A 521 -3.46 -22.25 3.09
C SER A 521 -3.36 -22.67 4.57
N THR A 522 -3.62 -21.75 5.52
CA THR A 522 -3.74 -22.11 6.94
C THR A 522 -4.97 -22.96 7.25
N ARG A 523 -5.89 -23.12 6.30
CA ARG A 523 -7.04 -24.03 6.40
C ARG A 523 -6.65 -25.50 6.32
N ILE A 524 -5.42 -25.80 5.89
CA ILE A 524 -4.90 -27.16 5.84
C ILE A 524 -4.77 -27.71 7.28
N PRO A 525 -5.43 -28.83 7.64
CA PRO A 525 -5.39 -29.37 9.01
C PRO A 525 -3.98 -29.70 9.52
N LYS A 526 -3.09 -30.14 8.62
CA LYS A 526 -1.69 -30.39 8.97
C LYS A 526 -0.96 -29.13 9.41
N VAL A 527 -1.22 -27.98 8.79
CA VAL A 527 -0.63 -26.68 9.18
C VAL A 527 -1.09 -26.30 10.59
N GLN A 528 -2.38 -26.45 10.88
CA GLN A 528 -2.96 -26.13 12.19
C GLN A 528 -2.41 -27.03 13.30
N THR A 529 -2.39 -28.34 13.06
CA THR A 529 -1.88 -29.32 14.04
C THR A 529 -0.38 -29.17 14.27
N MET A 530 0.38 -28.90 13.21
CA MET A 530 1.80 -28.58 13.25
C MET A 530 2.06 -27.33 14.12
N LEU A 531 1.38 -26.22 13.82
CA LEU A 531 1.55 -24.98 14.58
C LEU A 531 1.14 -25.17 16.05
N SER A 532 -0.06 -25.69 16.34
CA SER A 532 -0.51 -25.94 17.71
C SER A 532 0.46 -26.86 18.48
N GLY A 533 1.03 -27.87 17.81
CA GLY A 533 2.03 -28.76 18.37
C GLY A 533 3.32 -28.06 18.83
N LEU A 534 3.80 -27.05 18.07
CA LEU A 534 4.96 -26.23 18.45
C LEU A 534 4.72 -25.40 19.72
N PHE A 535 3.45 -25.16 20.07
CA PHE A 535 3.04 -24.36 21.22
C PHE A 535 2.33 -25.21 22.28
N ASN A 536 2.76 -26.46 22.47
CA ASN A 536 2.27 -27.38 23.50
C ASN A 536 0.75 -27.60 23.45
N GLY A 537 0.15 -27.61 22.25
CA GLY A 537 -1.29 -27.82 22.05
C GLY A 537 -2.13 -26.56 22.27
N LYS A 538 -1.53 -25.37 22.31
CA LYS A 538 -2.24 -24.09 22.40
C LYS A 538 -3.29 -23.98 21.29
N GLU A 539 -4.46 -23.46 21.64
CA GLU A 539 -5.55 -23.25 20.68
C GLU A 539 -5.20 -22.14 19.67
N LEU A 540 -5.67 -22.31 18.44
CA LEU A 540 -5.48 -21.34 17.36
C LEU A 540 -6.67 -20.37 17.36
N SER A 541 -6.37 -19.08 17.30
CA SER A 541 -7.36 -18.01 17.27
C SER A 541 -8.25 -18.11 16.03
N LYS A 542 -9.56 -17.97 16.24
CA LYS A 542 -10.61 -17.97 15.20
C LYS A 542 -11.32 -16.62 15.09
N SER A 543 -10.75 -15.59 15.71
CA SER A 543 -11.36 -14.26 15.84
C SER A 543 -11.43 -13.51 14.51
N ILE A 544 -10.45 -13.71 13.62
CA ILE A 544 -10.36 -13.00 12.35
C ILE A 544 -10.56 -13.92 11.15
N ASN A 545 -11.10 -13.37 10.06
CA ASN A 545 -11.18 -14.06 8.79
C ASN A 545 -9.81 -14.04 8.08
N PRO A 546 -9.17 -15.20 7.83
CA PRO A 546 -7.81 -15.24 7.28
C PRO A 546 -7.72 -14.75 5.82
N ASP A 547 -8.84 -14.65 5.10
CA ASP A 547 -8.88 -14.16 3.71
C ASP A 547 -9.11 -12.63 3.62
N GLU A 548 -9.53 -11.99 4.73
CA GLU A 548 -9.93 -10.58 4.76
C GLU A 548 -9.09 -9.72 5.73
N ALA A 549 -8.45 -10.36 6.73
CA ALA A 549 -7.74 -9.68 7.82
C ALA A 549 -6.65 -8.71 7.35
N VAL A 550 -5.94 -9.06 6.28
CA VAL A 550 -4.86 -8.22 5.74
C VAL A 550 -5.42 -6.93 5.14
N ALA A 551 -6.43 -7.04 4.27
CA ALA A 551 -7.11 -5.87 3.69
C ALA A 551 -7.79 -5.04 4.78
N TYR A 552 -8.34 -5.69 5.80
CA TYR A 552 -8.92 -5.03 6.96
C TYR A 552 -7.89 -4.12 7.65
N GLY A 553 -6.73 -4.67 8.02
CA GLY A 553 -5.66 -3.90 8.66
C GLY A 553 -5.08 -2.80 7.78
N ALA A 554 -5.01 -3.02 6.46
CA ALA A 554 -4.61 -1.99 5.51
C ALA A 554 -5.61 -0.82 5.49
N ALA A 555 -6.92 -1.10 5.59
CA ALA A 555 -7.96 -0.07 5.64
C ALA A 555 -7.90 0.72 6.96
N VAL A 556 -7.62 0.05 8.09
CA VAL A 556 -7.33 0.72 9.39
C VAL A 556 -6.16 1.69 9.23
N GLN A 557 -5.06 1.23 8.64
CA GLN A 557 -3.90 2.07 8.41
C GLN A 557 -4.23 3.26 7.48
N GLY A 558 -5.08 3.04 6.47
CA GLY A 558 -5.62 4.08 5.61
C GLY A 558 -6.37 5.16 6.40
N ALA A 559 -7.25 4.75 7.32
CA ALA A 559 -8.01 5.65 8.20
C ALA A 559 -7.11 6.50 9.10
N ILE A 560 -6.06 5.89 9.68
CA ILE A 560 -5.09 6.59 10.52
C ILE A 560 -4.36 7.68 9.72
N LEU A 561 -4.01 7.39 8.46
CA LEU A 561 -3.30 8.28 7.55
C LEU A 561 -4.19 9.36 6.93
N SER A 562 -5.48 9.09 6.70
CA SER A 562 -6.46 10.08 6.26
C SER A 562 -6.80 11.10 7.34
N GLY A 563 -6.42 10.82 8.60
CA GLY A 563 -6.63 11.72 9.73
C GLY A 563 -7.97 11.50 10.41
N ILE A 564 -8.63 10.36 10.19
CA ILE A 564 -9.79 9.93 10.99
C ILE A 564 -9.30 9.69 12.42
N ARG A 565 -9.90 10.43 13.36
CA ARG A 565 -9.55 10.44 14.79
C ARG A 565 -10.78 10.01 15.59
N ASN A 566 -10.91 8.73 15.88
CA ASN A 566 -11.89 8.20 16.83
C ASN A 566 -11.18 7.42 17.95
N ASP A 567 -11.92 6.95 18.95
CA ASP A 567 -11.35 6.23 20.09
C ASP A 567 -10.55 4.98 19.67
N ALA A 568 -10.94 4.36 18.55
CA ALA A 568 -10.27 3.19 17.98
C ALA A 568 -8.94 3.52 17.23
N THR A 569 -8.81 4.69 16.60
CA THR A 569 -7.61 5.06 15.81
C THR A 569 -6.64 5.99 16.53
N ASN A 570 -7.09 6.69 17.59
CA ASN A 570 -6.28 7.68 18.32
C ASN A 570 -5.16 7.06 19.16
N SER A 571 -5.32 5.81 19.60
CA SER A 571 -4.38 5.09 20.46
C SER A 571 -3.43 4.16 19.69
N LEU A 572 -3.64 3.96 18.39
CA LEU A 572 -2.87 3.02 17.59
C LEU A 572 -1.51 3.59 17.19
N LEU A 573 -0.44 3.00 17.73
CA LEU A 573 0.93 3.24 17.30
C LEU A 573 1.53 1.95 16.77
N LEU A 574 1.84 1.94 15.47
CA LEU A 574 2.55 0.83 14.85
C LEU A 574 4.06 1.09 14.80
N VAL A 575 4.84 0.16 15.32
CA VAL A 575 6.30 0.09 15.23
C VAL A 575 6.68 -1.19 14.51
N ASP A 576 7.00 -1.07 13.22
CA ASP A 576 7.43 -2.19 12.38
C ASP A 576 8.97 -2.31 12.36
N VAL A 577 9.52 -3.34 11.70
CA VAL A 577 10.96 -3.62 11.63
C VAL A 577 11.44 -3.94 10.22
N THR A 578 12.75 -3.82 9.97
CA THR A 578 13.37 -4.33 8.72
C THR A 578 13.59 -5.85 8.78
N PRO A 579 13.21 -6.65 7.77
CA PRO A 579 13.31 -8.11 7.82
C PRO A 579 14.74 -8.65 7.63
N LEU A 580 15.61 -7.87 6.97
CA LEU A 580 16.98 -8.24 6.61
C LEU A 580 17.99 -7.23 7.15
N SER A 581 19.20 -7.71 7.45
CA SER A 581 20.35 -6.89 7.81
C SER A 581 20.87 -6.16 6.58
N LEU A 582 21.23 -4.89 6.76
CA LEU A 582 21.70 -3.98 5.72
C LEU A 582 23.10 -3.49 6.05
N GLY A 583 23.96 -3.49 5.03
CA GLY A 583 25.37 -3.22 5.20
C GLY A 583 26.08 -2.87 3.90
N ILE A 584 27.38 -2.63 4.01
CA ILE A 584 28.25 -2.40 2.86
C ILE A 584 29.33 -3.47 2.75
N GLU A 585 29.85 -3.66 1.54
CA GLU A 585 31.08 -4.44 1.33
C GLU A 585 32.29 -3.71 1.92
N THR A 586 33.20 -4.48 2.50
CA THR A 586 34.52 -4.02 2.98
C THR A 586 35.61 -4.96 2.48
N VAL A 587 36.89 -4.56 2.63
CA VAL A 587 38.08 -5.38 2.34
C VAL A 587 37.85 -6.87 2.60
N GLY A 588 38.10 -7.69 1.58
CA GLY A 588 37.95 -9.14 1.66
C GLY A 588 36.54 -9.67 1.32
N LYS A 589 35.68 -8.85 0.70
CA LYS A 589 34.29 -9.22 0.33
C LYS A 589 33.46 -9.65 1.55
N VAL A 590 33.67 -8.94 2.66
CA VAL A 590 32.96 -9.15 3.92
C VAL A 590 31.94 -8.03 4.12
N MET A 591 30.73 -8.41 4.49
CA MET A 591 29.65 -7.48 4.78
C MET A 591 29.86 -6.83 6.15
N SER A 592 29.96 -5.50 6.16
CA SER A 592 29.90 -4.69 7.38
C SER A 592 28.46 -4.26 7.60
N VAL A 593 27.78 -4.89 8.56
CA VAL A 593 26.37 -4.60 8.88
C VAL A 593 26.24 -3.25 9.61
N LEU A 594 25.40 -2.34 9.12
CA LEU A 594 25.06 -1.07 9.77
C LEU A 594 23.70 -1.14 10.49
N ILE A 595 22.71 -1.76 9.86
CA ILE A 595 21.37 -1.96 10.42
C ILE A 595 21.13 -3.47 10.46
N LYS A 596 20.87 -4.02 11.65
CA LYS A 596 20.57 -5.44 11.80
C LYS A 596 19.11 -5.72 11.43
N ARG A 597 18.78 -6.93 10.98
CA ARG A 597 17.39 -7.37 10.88
C ARG A 597 16.65 -7.22 12.22
N ASN A 598 15.33 -7.07 12.13
CA ASN A 598 14.42 -6.77 13.23
C ASN A 598 14.69 -5.42 13.93
N THR A 599 15.47 -4.51 13.31
CA THR A 599 15.60 -3.13 13.81
C THR A 599 14.30 -2.36 13.49
N ALA A 600 13.73 -1.68 14.49
CA ALA A 600 12.54 -0.85 14.34
C ALA A 600 12.73 0.24 13.27
N ILE A 601 11.70 0.47 12.45
CA ILE A 601 11.68 1.47 11.38
C ILE A 601 10.62 2.56 11.67
N PRO A 602 10.85 3.82 11.27
CA PRO A 602 12.01 4.34 10.54
C PRO A 602 13.27 4.43 11.41
N VAL A 603 14.45 4.31 10.79
CA VAL A 603 15.75 4.34 11.49
C VAL A 603 16.84 4.98 10.65
N ARG A 604 17.76 5.69 11.31
CA ARG A 604 18.96 6.25 10.71
C ARG A 604 20.21 5.78 11.47
N LYS A 605 21.17 5.18 10.77
CA LYS A 605 22.47 4.76 11.32
C LYS A 605 23.60 5.31 10.47
N THR A 606 24.65 5.81 11.12
CA THR A 606 25.84 6.34 10.46
C THR A 606 27.07 5.62 11.00
N ARG A 607 28.00 5.25 10.10
CA ARG A 607 29.29 4.67 10.45
C ARG A 607 30.39 5.28 9.60
N VAL A 608 31.57 5.47 10.19
CA VAL A 608 32.74 6.01 9.50
C VAL A 608 33.54 4.86 8.90
N TYR A 609 33.88 5.00 7.62
CA TYR A 609 34.76 4.16 6.83
C TYR A 609 35.97 4.97 6.36
N THR A 610 36.95 4.29 5.78
CA THR A 610 38.20 4.88 5.28
C THR A 610 38.61 4.23 3.97
N THR A 611 39.52 4.87 3.23
CA THR A 611 40.16 4.30 2.03
C THR A 611 41.00 3.08 2.35
N GLU A 612 41.09 2.19 1.36
CA GLU A 612 41.81 0.92 1.42
C GLU A 612 43.23 1.04 0.86
N GLU A 613 43.44 2.02 -0.05
CA GLU A 613 44.71 2.29 -0.73
C GLU A 613 45.25 3.69 -0.46
N ASP A 614 46.58 3.84 -0.55
CA ASP A 614 47.24 5.14 -0.41
C ASP A 614 46.88 6.06 -1.59
N TYR A 615 46.53 7.31 -1.28
CA TYR A 615 46.19 8.36 -2.24
C TYR A 615 44.95 8.08 -3.11
N GLN A 616 44.07 7.18 -2.64
CA GLN A 616 42.77 6.93 -3.24
C GLN A 616 41.90 8.20 -3.22
N THR A 617 41.39 8.61 -4.40
CA THR A 617 40.61 9.85 -4.57
C THR A 617 39.09 9.62 -4.69
N SER A 618 38.69 8.35 -4.71
CA SER A 618 37.29 7.94 -4.73
C SER A 618 37.08 6.58 -4.04
N VAL A 619 35.92 6.36 -3.42
CA VAL A 619 35.53 5.08 -2.79
C VAL A 619 34.22 4.59 -3.41
N ASP A 620 34.16 3.29 -3.72
CA ASP A 620 32.92 2.63 -4.12
C ASP A 620 32.19 2.11 -2.88
N VAL A 621 30.92 2.48 -2.75
CA VAL A 621 30.03 2.03 -1.68
C VAL A 621 29.08 1.00 -2.26
N CYS A 622 29.40 -0.28 -2.07
CA CYS A 622 28.56 -1.40 -2.51
C CYS A 622 27.61 -1.80 -1.38
N ILE A 623 26.29 -1.69 -1.59
CA ILE A 623 25.25 -1.93 -0.57
C ILE A 623 24.64 -3.31 -0.75
N TYR A 624 24.46 -4.02 0.38
CA TYR A 624 23.94 -5.38 0.43
C TYR A 624 22.85 -5.54 1.49
N GLU A 625 21.98 -6.52 1.27
CA GLU A 625 21.07 -7.08 2.27
C GLU A 625 21.32 -8.59 2.46
N GLY A 626 21.26 -9.06 3.70
CA GLY A 626 21.37 -10.47 4.05
C GLY A 626 22.18 -10.74 5.32
N GLU A 627 22.17 -12.01 5.76
CA GLU A 627 22.73 -12.43 7.04
C GLU A 627 24.08 -13.16 6.92
N ARG A 628 24.59 -13.35 5.70
CA ARG A 628 25.88 -14.04 5.50
C ARG A 628 27.03 -13.06 5.71
N ALA A 629 28.16 -13.57 6.20
CA ALA A 629 29.37 -12.75 6.36
C ALA A 629 29.99 -12.34 5.01
N SER A 630 29.91 -13.22 4.00
CA SER A 630 30.43 -12.96 2.65
C SER A 630 29.37 -12.26 1.79
N THR A 631 29.76 -11.16 1.13
CA THR A 631 28.88 -10.41 0.21
C THR A 631 28.53 -11.19 -1.06
N ALA A 632 29.33 -12.20 -1.42
CA ALA A 632 29.11 -13.00 -2.64
C ALA A 632 27.81 -13.84 -2.61
N VAL A 633 27.24 -14.05 -1.43
CA VAL A 633 26.02 -14.84 -1.21
C VAL A 633 24.90 -14.03 -0.54
N ASN A 634 25.09 -12.72 -0.41
CA ASN A 634 24.05 -11.77 -0.02
C ASN A 634 23.50 -11.07 -1.25
N ASN A 635 22.32 -10.48 -1.14
CA ASN A 635 21.72 -9.76 -2.26
C ASN A 635 22.37 -8.37 -2.37
N LYS A 636 22.88 -8.03 -3.56
CA LYS A 636 23.43 -6.71 -3.84
C LYS A 636 22.29 -5.76 -4.18
N LEU A 637 22.12 -4.73 -3.38
CA LEU A 637 21.05 -3.75 -3.56
C LEU A 637 21.44 -2.60 -4.50
N GLY A 638 22.71 -2.24 -4.54
CA GLY A 638 23.20 -1.17 -5.39
C GLY A 638 24.63 -0.78 -5.09
N GLU A 639 25.16 0.16 -5.85
CA GLU A 639 26.47 0.75 -5.61
C GLU A 639 26.51 2.21 -6.05
N PHE A 640 27.36 3.00 -5.43
CA PHE A 640 27.66 4.36 -5.89
C PHE A 640 29.10 4.76 -5.52
N ASN A 641 29.67 5.65 -6.31
CA ASN A 641 31.02 6.16 -6.11
C ASN A 641 30.98 7.54 -5.43
N ILE A 642 31.77 7.70 -4.36
CA ILE A 642 32.10 9.02 -3.81
C ILE A 642 33.48 9.43 -4.33
N SER A 643 33.54 10.50 -5.12
CA SER A 643 34.78 11.07 -5.66
C SER A 643 35.09 12.44 -5.04
N GLY A 644 36.34 12.90 -5.17
CA GLY A 644 36.79 14.16 -4.57
C GLY A 644 37.33 14.02 -3.15
N LEU A 645 37.84 12.83 -2.81
CA LEU A 645 38.61 12.61 -1.60
C LEU A 645 39.99 13.26 -1.75
N GLU A 646 40.52 13.81 -0.66
CA GLU A 646 41.89 14.30 -0.61
C GLU A 646 42.88 13.14 -0.79
N ARG A 647 44.00 13.40 -1.48
CA ARG A 647 45.10 12.45 -1.60
C ARG A 647 45.82 12.29 -0.25
N ALA A 648 45.35 11.34 0.55
CA ALA A 648 45.87 11.02 1.87
C ALA A 648 46.33 9.55 1.95
N LYS A 649 47.08 9.16 2.99
CA LYS A 649 47.45 7.73 3.17
C LYS A 649 46.20 6.91 3.49
N ARG A 650 46.23 5.60 3.20
CA ARG A 650 45.15 4.69 3.60
C ARG A 650 44.90 4.81 5.11
N GLY A 651 43.63 4.80 5.51
CA GLY A 651 43.25 4.99 6.91
C GLY A 651 43.05 6.45 7.36
N GLU A 652 43.47 7.44 6.58
CA GLU A 652 43.34 8.87 6.93
C GLU A 652 41.98 9.49 6.51
N PRO A 653 41.44 9.23 5.29
CA PRO A 653 40.13 9.73 4.91
C PRO A 653 39.01 9.21 5.82
N GLN A 654 38.02 10.06 6.12
CA GLN A 654 36.90 9.70 6.99
C GLN A 654 35.60 9.86 6.22
N VAL A 655 35.11 8.76 5.65
CA VAL A 655 33.88 8.70 4.88
C VAL A 655 32.74 8.25 5.78
N GLU A 656 31.84 9.16 6.14
CA GLU A 656 30.61 8.86 6.87
C GLU A 656 29.58 8.28 5.92
N VAL A 657 29.27 6.99 6.08
CA VAL A 657 28.19 6.31 5.36
C VAL A 657 26.97 6.25 6.28
N THR A 658 25.82 6.74 5.81
CA THR A 658 24.55 6.80 6.52
C THR A 658 23.50 5.97 5.80
N PHE A 659 22.86 5.07 6.52
CA PHE A 659 21.71 4.30 6.08
C PHE A 659 20.47 4.86 6.78
N GLU A 660 19.43 5.16 6.01
CA GLU A 660 18.14 5.63 6.48
C GLU A 660 17.03 4.77 5.88
N ILE A 661 16.22 4.13 6.74
CA ILE A 661 15.04 3.37 6.33
C ILE A 661 13.82 4.16 6.72
N ASP A 662 12.92 4.40 5.77
CA ASP A 662 11.67 5.13 5.99
C ASP A 662 10.57 4.22 6.59
N ALA A 663 9.37 4.79 6.79
CA ALA A 663 8.22 4.06 7.34
C ALA A 663 7.59 3.03 6.36
N ASN A 664 8.03 2.98 5.10
CA ASN A 664 7.64 1.96 4.12
C ASN A 664 8.66 0.80 4.07
N GLY A 665 9.78 0.92 4.80
CA GLY A 665 10.89 -0.02 4.73
C GLY A 665 11.83 0.24 3.55
N ILE A 666 11.80 1.42 2.94
CA ILE A 666 12.64 1.77 1.76
C ILE A 666 13.96 2.39 2.22
N LEU A 667 15.08 1.92 1.65
CA LEU A 667 16.43 2.32 2.04
C LEU A 667 16.99 3.52 1.24
N ASN A 668 17.49 4.51 1.96
CA ASN A 668 18.29 5.62 1.45
C ASN A 668 19.72 5.53 2.02
N VAL A 669 20.73 5.61 1.16
CA VAL A 669 22.14 5.56 1.57
C VAL A 669 22.88 6.81 1.10
N SER A 670 23.59 7.46 2.01
CA SER A 670 24.45 8.60 1.68
C SER A 670 25.85 8.39 2.22
N ALA A 671 26.85 8.90 1.51
CA ALA A 671 28.23 8.97 1.95
C ALA A 671 28.71 10.42 1.91
N ARG A 672 29.47 10.82 2.93
CA ARG A 672 30.10 12.14 3.02
C ARG A 672 31.51 12.04 3.57
N ASP A 673 32.48 12.57 2.86
CA ASP A 673 33.83 12.77 3.42
C ASP A 673 33.82 13.94 4.39
N LYS A 674 34.34 13.72 5.61
CA LYS A 674 34.33 14.72 6.66
C LYS A 674 35.30 15.88 6.40
N LYS A 675 36.33 15.67 5.60
CA LYS A 675 37.39 16.67 5.38
C LYS A 675 37.10 17.55 4.18
N THR A 676 36.86 16.96 3.01
CA THR A 676 36.58 17.70 1.78
C THR A 676 35.12 18.13 1.65
N GLY A 677 34.22 17.49 2.41
CA GLY A 677 32.77 17.68 2.26
C GLY A 677 32.20 17.05 1.00
N ALA A 678 33.01 16.31 0.23
CA ALA A 678 32.54 15.51 -0.88
C ALA A 678 31.40 14.61 -0.42
N ARG A 679 30.35 14.53 -1.22
CA ARG A 679 29.16 13.75 -0.90
C ARG A 679 28.68 13.03 -2.13
N ALA A 680 28.20 11.82 -1.92
CA ALA A 680 27.41 11.09 -2.89
C ALA A 680 26.26 10.48 -2.10
N GLU A 681 25.06 10.56 -2.64
CA GLU A 681 23.91 9.88 -2.05
C GLU A 681 23.20 9.11 -3.15
N THR A 682 22.63 8.00 -2.74
CA THR A 682 21.75 7.21 -3.57
C THR A 682 20.57 6.82 -2.69
N THR A 683 19.36 7.14 -3.11
CA THR A 683 18.26 6.26 -2.73
C THR A 683 18.56 4.95 -3.41
N ILE A 684 18.49 3.81 -2.70
CA ILE A 684 18.72 2.50 -3.31
C ILE A 684 17.62 2.29 -4.36
N ASN A 685 17.96 2.76 -5.55
CA ASN A 685 17.21 2.72 -6.78
C ASN A 685 18.11 1.87 -7.64
N ASN A 686 18.02 0.55 -7.51
CA ASN A 686 18.88 -0.34 -8.27
C ASN A 686 18.63 -0.05 -9.77
N ASN A 687 19.65 0.46 -10.48
CA ASN A 687 19.50 0.83 -11.90
C ASN A 687 19.30 -0.42 -12.79
N ALA A 688 19.66 -1.61 -12.30
CA ALA A 688 19.36 -2.87 -12.97
C ALA A 688 18.01 -3.40 -12.48
N GLY A 689 17.04 -3.53 -13.39
CA GLY A 689 15.75 -4.16 -13.10
C GLY A 689 14.57 -3.22 -12.83
N ARG A 690 14.78 -1.97 -12.39
CA ARG A 690 13.69 -1.06 -11.99
C ARG A 690 13.16 -0.16 -13.11
N LEU A 691 11.91 0.29 -12.97
CA LEU A 691 11.28 1.30 -13.83
C LEU A 691 11.84 2.69 -13.54
N SER A 692 12.29 3.39 -14.60
CA SER A 692 12.60 4.82 -14.50
C SER A 692 11.31 5.63 -14.34
N GLN A 693 11.39 6.88 -13.87
CA GLN A 693 10.20 7.75 -13.84
C GLN A 693 9.58 7.89 -15.24
N SER A 694 10.40 7.95 -16.29
CA SER A 694 9.92 7.95 -17.68
C SER A 694 9.23 6.64 -18.08
N ASP A 695 9.69 5.48 -17.58
CA ASP A 695 9.00 4.21 -17.81
C ASP A 695 7.65 4.21 -17.09
N ILE A 696 7.61 4.65 -15.83
CA ILE A 696 6.36 4.76 -15.05
C ILE A 696 5.38 5.69 -15.75
N ASP A 697 5.82 6.88 -16.19
CA ASP A 697 4.96 7.83 -16.89
C ASP A 697 4.42 7.26 -18.22
N ARG A 698 5.25 6.51 -18.97
CA ARG A 698 4.81 5.78 -20.17
C ARG A 698 3.78 4.71 -19.81
N MET A 699 4.03 3.91 -18.77
CA MET A 699 3.13 2.85 -18.33
C MET A 699 1.81 3.38 -17.79
N VAL A 700 1.82 4.51 -17.08
CA VAL A 700 0.62 5.24 -16.67
C VAL A 700 -0.17 5.68 -17.91
N ALA A 701 0.51 6.22 -18.93
CA ALA A 701 -0.15 6.63 -20.17
C ALA A 701 -0.74 5.42 -20.94
N ASP A 702 -0.04 4.30 -20.97
CA ASP A 702 -0.53 3.05 -21.57
C ASP A 702 -1.72 2.47 -20.78
N ALA A 703 -1.66 2.50 -19.45
CA ALA A 703 -2.76 2.09 -18.58
C ALA A 703 -4.02 2.96 -18.80
N GLU A 704 -3.86 4.28 -18.91
CA GLU A 704 -4.95 5.22 -19.24
C GLU A 704 -5.50 4.98 -20.66
N LYS A 705 -4.65 4.63 -21.63
CA LYS A 705 -5.09 4.24 -22.97
C LYS A 705 -5.95 2.99 -22.91
N PHE A 706 -5.48 1.93 -22.25
CA PHE A 706 -6.25 0.71 -22.13
C PHE A 706 -7.56 0.91 -21.37
N LYS A 707 -7.57 1.74 -20.32
CA LYS A 707 -8.80 2.10 -19.61
C LYS A 707 -9.85 2.74 -20.53
N LYS A 708 -9.42 3.58 -21.48
CA LYS A 708 -10.32 4.16 -22.49
C LYS A 708 -10.86 3.11 -23.45
N ASP A 709 -10.00 2.22 -23.94
CA ASP A 709 -10.40 1.08 -24.79
C ASP A 709 -11.44 0.20 -24.08
N ASP A 710 -11.19 -0.14 -22.81
CA ASP A 710 -12.07 -0.97 -21.98
C ASP A 710 -13.43 -0.26 -21.74
N ALA A 711 -13.43 1.05 -21.52
CA ALA A 711 -14.65 1.84 -21.37
C ALA A 711 -15.46 1.95 -22.67
N GLU A 712 -14.80 2.04 -23.83
CA GLU A 712 -15.46 2.02 -25.14
C GLU A 712 -16.08 0.65 -25.44
N LEU A 713 -15.36 -0.43 -25.12
CA LEU A 713 -15.87 -1.79 -25.21
C LEU A 713 -17.09 -1.99 -24.31
N LEU A 714 -17.05 -1.53 -23.07
CA LEU A 714 -18.19 -1.61 -22.14
C LEU A 714 -19.44 -0.94 -22.74
N ARG A 715 -19.30 0.28 -23.29
CA ARG A 715 -20.41 0.98 -23.96
C ARG A 715 -20.94 0.20 -25.15
N ARG A 716 -20.06 -0.44 -25.93
CA ARG A 716 -20.45 -1.30 -27.06
C ARG A 716 -21.28 -2.49 -26.58
N ILE A 717 -20.85 -3.17 -25.52
CA ILE A 717 -21.58 -4.30 -24.92
C ILE A 717 -22.93 -3.83 -24.36
N GLU A 718 -22.98 -2.70 -23.65
CA GLU A 718 -24.23 -2.12 -23.15
C GLU A 718 -25.21 -1.79 -24.29
N ALA A 719 -24.73 -1.20 -25.38
CA ALA A 719 -25.55 -0.93 -26.55
C ALA A 719 -26.07 -2.21 -27.22
N ARG A 720 -25.23 -3.26 -27.31
CA ARG A 720 -25.62 -4.58 -27.81
C ARG A 720 -26.72 -5.20 -26.94
N ASN A 721 -26.51 -5.24 -25.63
CA ASN A 721 -27.49 -5.74 -24.66
C ASN A 721 -28.79 -4.91 -24.72
N SER A 722 -28.68 -3.60 -24.90
CA SER A 722 -29.85 -2.71 -25.02
C SER A 722 -30.67 -3.00 -26.28
N LEU A 723 -30.01 -3.26 -27.41
CA LEU A 723 -30.65 -3.69 -28.65
C LEU A 723 -31.28 -5.08 -28.48
N GLU A 724 -30.56 -6.03 -27.90
CA GLU A 724 -31.05 -7.38 -27.64
C GLU A 724 -32.30 -7.38 -26.73
N GLN A 725 -32.25 -6.67 -25.60
CA GLN A 725 -33.41 -6.50 -24.72
C GLN A 725 -34.59 -5.85 -25.45
N TYR A 726 -34.33 -4.88 -26.33
CA TYR A 726 -35.38 -4.25 -27.12
C TYR A 726 -35.99 -5.23 -28.13
N ILE A 727 -35.18 -6.04 -28.80
CA ILE A 727 -35.62 -7.13 -29.68
C ILE A 727 -36.52 -8.11 -28.90
N TYR A 728 -36.10 -8.58 -27.72
CA TYR A 728 -36.90 -9.50 -26.91
C TYR A 728 -38.24 -8.90 -26.48
N ARG A 729 -38.26 -7.65 -26.00
CA ARG A 729 -39.53 -6.95 -25.67
C ARG A 729 -40.42 -6.80 -26.91
N ALA A 730 -39.83 -6.50 -28.06
CA ALA A 730 -40.57 -6.40 -29.31
C ALA A 730 -41.19 -7.75 -29.73
N ILE A 731 -40.48 -8.87 -29.54
CA ILE A 731 -41.01 -10.22 -29.78
C ILE A 731 -42.27 -10.47 -28.93
N GLU A 732 -42.23 -10.13 -27.64
CA GLU A 732 -43.36 -10.31 -26.73
C GLU A 732 -44.59 -9.50 -27.19
N ILE A 733 -44.42 -8.22 -27.51
CA ILE A 733 -45.54 -7.36 -27.93
C ILE A 733 -46.06 -7.78 -29.32
N SER A 734 -45.18 -8.21 -30.22
CA SER A 734 -45.56 -8.68 -31.56
C SER A 734 -46.47 -9.90 -31.51
N ARG A 735 -46.21 -10.84 -30.60
CA ARG A 735 -47.04 -12.04 -30.40
C ARG A 735 -48.49 -11.72 -30.00
N GLU A 736 -48.73 -10.56 -29.39
CA GLU A 736 -50.07 -10.11 -29.00
C GLU A 736 -50.84 -9.43 -30.15
N LYS A 737 -50.15 -8.81 -31.12
CA LYS A 737 -50.76 -7.99 -32.17
C LYS A 737 -50.85 -8.65 -33.55
N GLY A 738 -50.01 -9.65 -33.85
CA GLY A 738 -50.10 -10.47 -35.07
C GLY A 738 -49.79 -9.75 -36.39
N ASP A 739 -48.88 -8.77 -36.40
CA ASP A 739 -48.45 -8.07 -37.62
C ASP A 739 -47.18 -8.71 -38.23
N ALA A 740 -47.32 -9.30 -39.42
CA ALA A 740 -46.24 -10.00 -40.11
C ALA A 740 -45.04 -9.11 -40.51
N ASN A 741 -45.26 -7.81 -40.74
CA ASN A 741 -44.18 -6.88 -41.06
C ASN A 741 -43.32 -6.59 -39.82
N VAL A 742 -43.96 -6.52 -38.65
CA VAL A 742 -43.30 -6.33 -37.36
C VAL A 742 -42.46 -7.56 -37.01
N GLU A 743 -43.02 -8.77 -37.17
CA GLU A 743 -42.27 -10.02 -36.94
C GLU A 743 -41.03 -10.15 -37.83
N THR A 744 -41.16 -9.76 -39.10
CA THR A 744 -40.04 -9.78 -40.05
C THR A 744 -38.94 -8.82 -39.63
N ALA A 745 -39.28 -7.57 -39.28
CA ALA A 745 -38.29 -6.57 -38.84
C ALA A 745 -37.55 -6.98 -37.56
N ILE A 746 -38.25 -7.64 -36.63
CA ILE A 746 -37.66 -8.15 -35.39
C ILE A 746 -36.70 -9.30 -35.69
N ARG A 747 -37.09 -10.25 -36.55
CA ARG A 747 -36.22 -11.36 -36.97
C ARG A 747 -34.97 -10.83 -37.67
N ASP A 748 -35.13 -9.90 -38.62
CA ASP A 748 -34.00 -9.32 -39.34
C ASP A 748 -33.07 -8.50 -38.43
N ALA A 749 -33.58 -7.95 -37.33
CA ALA A 749 -32.74 -7.28 -36.33
C ALA A 749 -31.99 -8.28 -35.44
N ARG A 750 -32.62 -9.41 -35.11
CA ARG A 750 -31.99 -10.51 -34.37
C ARG A 750 -30.90 -11.18 -35.20
N ASP A 751 -31.21 -11.59 -36.42
CA ASP A 751 -30.26 -12.25 -37.33
C ASP A 751 -29.07 -11.30 -37.59
N TRP A 752 -29.34 -10.01 -37.80
CA TRP A 752 -28.27 -9.01 -37.91
C TRP A 752 -27.41 -8.91 -36.64
N LEU A 753 -28.01 -8.97 -35.45
CA LEU A 753 -27.26 -8.92 -34.19
C LEU A 753 -26.37 -10.15 -34.00
N GLU A 754 -26.86 -11.34 -34.37
CA GLU A 754 -26.12 -12.60 -34.36
C GLU A 754 -24.96 -12.58 -35.39
N ASP A 755 -25.19 -12.05 -36.60
CA ASP A 755 -24.19 -11.98 -37.67
C ASP A 755 -23.14 -10.87 -37.49
N HIS A 756 -23.39 -9.87 -36.63
CA HIS A 756 -22.51 -8.71 -36.43
C HIS A 756 -22.03 -8.62 -34.96
N GLU A 757 -21.35 -9.65 -34.48
CA GLU A 757 -20.74 -9.66 -33.14
C GLU A 757 -19.77 -8.49 -32.92
N GLU A 758 -19.02 -8.13 -33.96
CA GLU A 758 -18.02 -7.06 -33.96
C GLU A 758 -18.61 -5.64 -34.23
N ALA A 759 -19.94 -5.49 -34.32
CA ALA A 759 -20.58 -4.22 -34.65
C ALA A 759 -20.12 -3.08 -33.73
N THR A 760 -19.83 -1.92 -34.33
CA THR A 760 -19.45 -0.71 -33.59
C THR A 760 -20.61 -0.19 -32.75
N LEU A 761 -20.28 0.60 -31.70
CA LEU A 761 -21.29 1.26 -30.86
C LEU A 761 -22.34 2.00 -31.69
N ARG A 762 -21.90 2.73 -32.72
CA ARG A 762 -22.78 3.49 -33.60
C ARG A 762 -23.71 2.59 -34.42
N GLU A 763 -23.20 1.49 -34.97
CA GLU A 763 -24.03 0.54 -35.74
C GLU A 763 -25.10 -0.11 -34.87
N LEU A 764 -24.77 -0.49 -33.64
CA LEU A 764 -25.71 -1.03 -32.66
C LEU A 764 -26.81 -0.01 -32.32
N GLU A 765 -26.43 1.24 -32.02
CA GLU A 765 -27.37 2.32 -31.72
C GLU A 765 -28.25 2.68 -32.92
N ASP A 766 -27.69 2.70 -34.14
CA ASP A 766 -28.41 3.01 -35.37
C ASP A 766 -29.38 1.87 -35.74
N LYS A 767 -28.98 0.61 -35.56
CA LYS A 767 -29.85 -0.55 -35.74
C LYS A 767 -31.01 -0.54 -34.75
N LYS A 768 -30.74 -0.23 -33.48
CA LYS A 768 -31.78 -0.06 -32.45
C LYS A 768 -32.75 1.06 -32.82
N ARG A 769 -32.24 2.25 -33.17
CA ARG A 769 -33.07 3.38 -33.61
C ARG A 769 -33.89 3.06 -34.87
N SER A 770 -33.34 2.27 -35.79
CA SER A 770 -34.06 1.82 -36.99
C SER A 770 -35.23 0.91 -36.61
N LEU A 771 -34.97 -0.08 -35.76
CA LEU A 771 -36.00 -0.99 -35.25
C LEU A 771 -37.06 -0.24 -34.44
N GLU A 772 -36.69 0.71 -33.58
CA GLU A 772 -37.61 1.59 -32.85
C GLU A 772 -38.53 2.40 -33.77
N ARG A 773 -38.03 2.86 -34.93
CA ARG A 773 -38.85 3.59 -35.91
C ARG A 773 -39.83 2.68 -36.63
N LEU A 774 -39.41 1.47 -36.97
CA LEU A 774 -40.25 0.46 -37.63
C LEU A 774 -41.35 -0.06 -36.71
N LEU A 775 -41.02 -0.23 -35.43
CA LEU A 775 -41.89 -0.76 -34.39
C LEU A 775 -42.69 0.31 -33.65
N ARG A 776 -42.82 1.52 -34.20
CA ARG A 776 -43.63 2.59 -33.58
C ARG A 776 -45.02 2.04 -33.21
N PHE A 777 -45.18 1.72 -31.93
CA PHE A 777 -46.43 1.33 -31.31
C PHE A 777 -47.35 2.52 -31.11
#